data_AF-A0AAU5M6Q4-F1
#
_entry.id   AF-A0AAU5M6Q4-F1
#
_cell.length_a   1.000
_cell.length_b   1.000
_cell.length_c   1.000
_cell.angle_alpha   90.00
_cell.angle_beta   90.00
_cell.angle_gamma   90.00
#
_symmetry.space_group_name_H-M   'P 1'
#
loop_
_entity.id
_entity.type
_entity.pdbx_description
1 polymer ?
#
loop_
_entity_poly.entity_id
_entity_poly.type
_entity_poly.pdbx_seq_one_letter_code
_entity_poly.pdbx_strand_id
1 'polypeptide(L)'
;MSALNRPRRRLGALVVTTSLLASGLAVAFIAAPAQAASADVVVTEVYGGGGNSGAPYTNDFVELTNNSSAAIDVSGWSIQYASAAGTSWQVTKLTGSIDPGTAYLVQEGGGANGQPMPTPNVTGTIPMSATAGKIALVTSQTALACGATCHADPSVKDYVGYGTATDSEGTPAPGLSNTTSDSRVDPKSDTDNNGADFAAGNPSPGTLTGGPAEPPVDAKIHDIQGAAHRSPLEGKRVSNVTGVVTAKSTNGFWFQDPQPDGNPATSEGVFVFTSSAPTVSVGDALTVEASVAEFRPGGSGGTTNLTTTELTNPKITVTGTAAVPAPTIVGPGGRVPPSTVIDDDSAGDVETTSTAFDPANDGLDFWESMEGMWLGINQPQVTGPTSSFRELSVVPAGSGVRTVRGGILLQKTDSNPERVLLDDVLAPIPDAKTGDKLAGVVTGVLDYSFGNFKFQPTVTPTVIDGGVKREVTKKSSPVQVSVATFNVENLDPADGPAKFDGLAQAVVHNLAAPDILGLEEVQDNDGAVNSGTVAADVTLNTLAAAIVKAGGPKYTWREIDPVDGKEGGEPGGNIRVAFMYRTDKPVKFVDRAGGGSTVATTITADRFGKPHLSASPGRVDPANPAWADTRVPLAGEFTWLGQSLFVVVNHFSSKGGDDPLWGRFQPPVQSSAPKRHQQAQAVRGFVDQILAKDKGANVVVLGDLNDFDWSGTADILVGSGKTALIDEPRTLPLNERYSYVFEGNSQILDQILISQNLRPASSYDVVHMNAEFPDQISDHDPQVVKLIPLPSWVR
;
A
#
# COMPACT_ATOMS: atom_id res chain seq x y z
N MET A 1 -90.14 -68.91 -0.93
CA MET A 1 -89.56 -69.60 0.24
C MET A 1 -89.29 -68.54 1.30
N SER A 2 -89.80 -68.82 2.50
CA SER A 2 -90.12 -67.94 3.63
C SER A 2 -89.17 -66.74 3.82
N ALA A 3 -89.61 -65.48 3.74
CA ALA A 3 -90.72 -64.80 4.42
C ALA A 3 -90.66 -64.95 5.94
N LEU A 4 -90.37 -63.86 6.64
CA LEU A 4 -91.00 -63.50 7.92
C LEU A 4 -90.45 -62.11 8.27
N ASN A 5 -91.22 -61.13 8.73
CA ASN A 5 -92.65 -60.86 8.77
C ASN A 5 -92.69 -59.42 9.35
N ARG A 6 -93.37 -58.46 8.73
CA ARG A 6 -94.78 -58.11 8.97
C ARG A 6 -95.05 -57.39 10.32
N PRO A 7 -96.12 -56.57 10.41
CA PRO A 7 -95.97 -55.10 10.43
C PRO A 7 -96.90 -54.39 11.45
N ARG A 8 -96.93 -53.04 11.42
CA ARG A 8 -98.04 -52.12 11.82
C ARG A 8 -98.42 -52.14 13.33
N ARG A 9 -98.81 -51.07 14.03
CA ARG A 9 -99.13 -49.65 13.78
C ARG A 9 -99.43 -49.02 15.17
N ARG A 10 -99.24 -47.68 15.27
CA ARG A 10 -100.01 -46.67 16.05
C ARG A 10 -99.63 -46.29 17.52
N LEU A 11 -99.55 -44.95 17.63
CA LEU A 11 -99.87 -44.01 18.73
C LEU A 11 -98.94 -43.89 19.95
N GLY A 12 -98.66 -42.64 20.30
CA GLY A 12 -98.22 -42.20 21.63
C GLY A 12 -97.07 -41.21 21.58
N ALA A 13 -97.29 -39.99 22.06
CA ALA A 13 -96.26 -38.98 22.27
C ALA A 13 -95.36 -39.33 23.47
N LEU A 14 -94.08 -38.92 23.40
CA LEU A 14 -93.24 -38.25 24.43
C LEU A 14 -91.80 -38.82 24.55
N VAL A 15 -90.84 -37.99 24.10
CA VAL A 15 -89.46 -37.74 24.60
C VAL A 15 -88.41 -38.88 24.55
N VAL A 16 -87.32 -38.65 23.79
CA VAL A 16 -85.89 -38.49 24.21
C VAL A 16 -84.98 -38.52 22.95
N THR A 17 -84.05 -37.55 22.89
CA THR A 17 -82.80 -37.33 22.09
C THR A 17 -82.28 -38.49 21.21
N THR A 18 -81.75 -38.32 19.98
CA THR A 18 -80.44 -37.70 19.62
C THR A 18 -80.23 -37.75 18.08
N SER A 19 -79.74 -36.63 17.54
CA SER A 19 -78.68 -36.44 16.52
C SER A 19 -78.73 -37.10 15.12
N LEU A 20 -78.82 -36.22 14.10
CA LEU A 20 -78.73 -36.47 12.66
C LEU A 20 -77.34 -36.94 12.19
N LEU A 21 -77.33 -37.86 11.20
CA LEU A 21 -76.23 -38.10 10.26
C LEU A 21 -76.80 -38.09 8.84
N ALA A 22 -76.54 -37.02 8.09
CA ALA A 22 -76.79 -36.95 6.65
C ALA A 22 -75.58 -36.30 5.97
N SER A 23 -74.99 -37.06 5.06
CA SER A 23 -73.73 -36.83 4.35
C SER A 23 -73.90 -35.87 3.18
N GLY A 24 -73.21 -34.73 3.24
CA GLY A 24 -72.90 -33.86 2.10
C GLY A 24 -71.39 -33.67 2.02
N LEU A 25 -70.80 -33.87 0.84
CA LEU A 25 -69.39 -33.57 0.60
C LEU A 25 -69.15 -32.06 0.78
N ALA A 26 -68.48 -31.68 1.86
CA ALA A 26 -67.88 -30.35 2.03
C ALA A 26 -66.41 -30.44 1.59
N VAL A 27 -66.06 -29.75 0.50
CA VAL A 27 -64.67 -29.39 0.22
C VAL A 27 -64.28 -28.34 1.27
N ALA A 28 -63.49 -28.74 2.25
CA ALA A 28 -62.89 -27.81 3.19
C ALA A 28 -61.82 -27.01 2.43
N PHE A 29 -62.10 -25.75 2.09
CA PHE A 29 -61.05 -24.76 1.88
C PHE A 29 -60.34 -24.58 3.21
N ILE A 30 -59.21 -25.25 3.38
CA ILE A 30 -58.22 -24.85 4.38
C ILE A 30 -57.63 -23.58 3.80
N ALA A 31 -58.05 -22.42 4.29
CA ALA A 31 -57.33 -21.18 3.99
C ALA A 31 -55.92 -21.35 4.55
N ALA A 32 -54.91 -21.34 3.68
CA ALA A 32 -53.54 -21.11 4.10
C ALA A 32 -53.52 -19.79 4.87
N PRO A 33 -52.75 -19.66 5.97
CA PRO A 33 -52.53 -18.35 6.56
C PRO A 33 -52.01 -17.42 5.45
N ALA A 34 -52.65 -16.26 5.29
CA ALA A 34 -52.10 -15.22 4.44
C ALA A 34 -50.76 -14.80 5.05
N GLN A 35 -49.66 -15.22 4.42
CA GLN A 35 -48.34 -14.63 4.66
C GLN A 35 -48.40 -13.22 4.06
N ALA A 36 -47.88 -12.24 4.81
CA ALA A 36 -48.09 -10.83 4.53
C ALA A 36 -46.83 -10.23 3.90
N ALA A 37 -46.63 -10.51 2.62
CA ALA A 37 -45.53 -9.99 1.81
C ALA A 37 -45.36 -8.47 1.94
N SER A 38 -44.10 -8.05 2.01
CA SER A 38 -43.70 -6.66 2.07
C SER A 38 -44.03 -5.96 0.74
N ALA A 39 -44.97 -5.02 0.77
CA ALA A 39 -45.50 -4.41 -0.46
C ALA A 39 -44.77 -3.14 -0.93
N ASP A 40 -43.84 -2.59 -0.15
CA ASP A 40 -43.18 -1.32 -0.41
C ASP A 40 -41.64 -1.40 -0.25
N VAL A 41 -41.07 -1.23 0.94
CA VAL A 41 -39.61 -1.29 1.14
C VAL A 41 -39.21 -2.72 1.49
N VAL A 42 -38.30 -3.28 0.70
CA VAL A 42 -37.77 -4.63 0.87
C VAL A 42 -36.25 -4.61 1.00
N VAL A 43 -35.68 -5.58 1.70
CA VAL A 43 -34.26 -5.93 1.65
C VAL A 43 -33.99 -6.54 0.28
N THR A 44 -33.04 -5.96 -0.47
CA THR A 44 -32.66 -6.42 -1.82
C THR A 44 -31.33 -7.15 -1.85
N GLU A 45 -30.41 -6.85 -0.93
CA GLU A 45 -29.13 -7.55 -0.87
C GLU A 45 -28.59 -7.62 0.56
N VAL A 46 -27.99 -8.76 0.91
CA VAL A 46 -27.33 -9.00 2.19
C VAL A 46 -25.91 -9.52 1.96
N TYR A 47 -24.91 -8.81 2.50
CA TYR A 47 -23.51 -9.21 2.43
C TYR A 47 -22.84 -9.08 3.80
N GLY A 48 -22.33 -10.21 4.32
CA GLY A 48 -21.64 -10.28 5.62
C GLY A 48 -20.17 -10.70 5.52
N GLY A 49 -19.57 -10.59 4.34
CA GLY A 49 -18.21 -11.03 4.06
C GLY A 49 -17.15 -9.93 4.16
N GLY A 50 -17.54 -8.68 4.44
CA GLY A 50 -16.73 -7.50 4.24
C GLY A 50 -15.46 -7.50 5.06
N GLY A 51 -14.34 -7.11 4.43
CA GLY A 51 -13.08 -6.99 5.14
C GLY A 51 -12.35 -8.32 5.38
N ASN A 52 -12.98 -9.47 5.13
CA ASN A 52 -12.40 -10.79 5.30
C ASN A 52 -11.47 -11.17 4.14
N SER A 53 -10.59 -12.15 4.35
CA SER A 53 -9.73 -12.64 3.27
C SER A 53 -10.55 -13.10 2.05
N GLY A 54 -10.23 -12.55 0.88
CA GLY A 54 -10.94 -12.79 -0.38
C GLY A 54 -12.22 -11.96 -0.57
N ALA A 55 -12.59 -11.11 0.39
CA ALA A 55 -13.77 -10.26 0.28
C ALA A 55 -13.65 -9.30 -0.91
N PRO A 56 -14.68 -9.19 -1.78
CA PRO A 56 -14.72 -8.14 -2.79
C PRO A 56 -14.79 -6.76 -2.15
N TYR A 57 -15.51 -6.55 -1.04
CA TYR A 57 -15.67 -5.24 -0.40
C TYR A 57 -15.10 -5.18 1.03
N THR A 58 -14.69 -3.99 1.48
CA THR A 58 -14.15 -3.75 2.83
C THR A 58 -15.19 -3.86 3.94
N ASN A 59 -16.47 -3.72 3.59
CA ASN A 59 -17.56 -3.63 4.54
C ASN A 59 -18.69 -4.59 4.19
N ASP A 60 -19.30 -5.13 5.24
CA ASP A 60 -20.62 -5.73 5.22
C ASP A 60 -21.62 -4.65 4.79
N PHE A 61 -22.72 -5.08 4.17
CA PHE A 61 -23.79 -4.16 3.85
C PHE A 61 -25.15 -4.86 3.79
N VAL A 62 -26.18 -4.04 3.95
CA VAL A 62 -27.57 -4.39 3.61
C VAL A 62 -28.09 -3.34 2.65
N GLU A 63 -28.72 -3.79 1.58
CA GLU A 63 -29.38 -2.91 0.62
C GLU A 63 -30.89 -3.02 0.73
N LEU A 64 -31.57 -1.88 0.60
CA LEU A 64 -33.03 -1.78 0.57
C LEU A 64 -33.48 -1.18 -0.77
N THR A 65 -34.68 -1.54 -1.23
CA THR A 65 -35.35 -0.86 -2.34
C THR A 65 -36.78 -0.50 -1.99
N ASN A 66 -37.21 0.70 -2.38
CA ASN A 66 -38.61 1.13 -2.28
C ASN A 66 -39.38 0.80 -3.57
N ASN A 67 -40.26 -0.19 -3.51
CA ASN A 67 -41.12 -0.64 -4.61
C ASN A 67 -42.46 0.12 -4.70
N SER A 68 -42.69 1.10 -3.83
CA SER A 68 -43.88 1.93 -3.90
C SER A 68 -43.76 3.03 -4.97
N SER A 69 -44.86 3.76 -5.20
CA SER A 69 -44.91 4.86 -6.18
C SER A 69 -44.55 6.24 -5.60
N ALA A 70 -44.20 6.32 -4.32
CA ALA A 70 -43.83 7.56 -3.64
C ALA A 70 -42.62 7.37 -2.72
N ALA A 71 -41.91 8.45 -2.40
CA ALA A 71 -40.81 8.38 -1.45
C ALA A 71 -41.30 7.91 -0.06
N ILE A 72 -40.55 7.03 0.59
CA ILE A 72 -40.85 6.52 1.94
C ILE A 72 -39.82 7.07 2.92
N ASP A 73 -40.29 7.79 3.94
CA ASP A 73 -39.46 8.25 5.06
C ASP A 73 -39.13 7.06 5.97
N VAL A 74 -37.84 6.77 6.08
CA VAL A 74 -37.29 5.67 6.88
C VAL A 74 -36.56 6.19 8.12
N SER A 75 -36.63 7.48 8.43
CA SER A 75 -35.92 8.09 9.58
C SER A 75 -36.29 7.50 10.94
N GLY A 76 -37.45 6.85 11.06
CA GLY A 76 -37.89 6.15 12.26
C GLY A 76 -37.55 4.65 12.28
N TRP A 77 -36.94 4.11 11.23
CA TRP A 77 -36.74 2.69 11.01
C TRP A 77 -35.30 2.27 11.35
N SER A 78 -35.05 0.97 11.36
CA SER A 78 -33.71 0.39 11.55
C SER A 78 -33.49 -0.85 10.69
N ILE A 79 -32.23 -1.08 10.33
CA ILE A 79 -31.73 -2.42 10.02
C ILE A 79 -31.27 -3.04 11.33
N GLN A 80 -31.68 -4.28 11.57
CA GLN A 80 -31.23 -5.04 12.72
C GLN A 80 -30.65 -6.37 12.29
N TYR A 81 -29.61 -6.80 12.99
CA TYR A 81 -28.93 -8.06 12.73
C TYR A 81 -28.85 -8.92 13.99
N ALA A 82 -29.01 -10.23 13.80
CA ALA A 82 -28.71 -11.26 14.78
C ALA A 82 -27.97 -12.44 14.10
N SER A 83 -27.10 -13.12 14.84
CA SER A 83 -26.46 -14.33 14.35
C SER A 83 -27.49 -15.44 14.08
N ALA A 84 -27.12 -16.44 13.27
CA ALA A 84 -28.03 -17.51 12.82
C ALA A 84 -28.92 -18.09 13.94
N ALA A 85 -28.33 -18.41 15.09
CA ALA A 85 -29.03 -18.93 16.28
C ALA A 85 -29.23 -17.89 17.40
N GLY A 86 -28.79 -16.65 17.20
CA GLY A 86 -28.86 -15.58 18.19
C GLY A 86 -30.28 -15.07 18.41
N THR A 87 -30.55 -14.58 19.62
CA THR A 87 -31.84 -13.97 20.02
C THR A 87 -31.69 -12.50 20.43
N SER A 88 -30.48 -11.95 20.33
CA SER A 88 -30.17 -10.54 20.63
C SER A 88 -29.86 -9.81 19.32
N TRP A 89 -30.42 -8.61 19.18
CA TRP A 89 -30.37 -7.83 17.95
C TRP A 89 -29.49 -6.59 18.11
N GLN A 90 -28.57 -6.40 17.16
CA GLN A 90 -27.82 -5.16 16.99
C GLN A 90 -28.59 -4.25 16.03
N VAL A 91 -28.45 -2.92 16.18
CA VAL A 91 -29.32 -1.95 15.51
C VAL A 91 -28.51 -0.87 14.80
N THR A 92 -28.74 -0.72 13.51
CA THR A 92 -28.31 0.42 12.68
C THR A 92 -29.54 1.26 12.35
N LYS A 93 -29.53 2.53 12.79
CA LYS A 93 -30.67 3.44 12.61
C LYS A 93 -30.66 4.04 11.22
N LEU A 94 -31.80 3.99 10.53
CA LEU A 94 -31.95 4.58 9.21
C LEU A 94 -32.27 6.09 9.31
N THR A 95 -32.00 6.84 8.25
CA THR A 95 -32.23 8.28 8.18
C THR A 95 -32.76 8.67 6.79
N GLY A 96 -33.46 9.79 6.69
CA GLY A 96 -33.93 10.29 5.40
C GLY A 96 -35.04 9.42 4.78
N SER A 97 -35.09 9.41 3.45
CA SER A 97 -36.14 8.73 2.68
C SER A 97 -35.56 7.94 1.52
N ILE A 98 -36.30 6.91 1.08
CA ILE A 98 -36.00 6.12 -0.11
C ILE A 98 -36.97 6.54 -1.21
N ASP A 99 -36.45 7.02 -2.34
CA ASP A 99 -37.27 7.38 -3.49
C ASP A 99 -37.80 6.13 -4.23
N PRO A 100 -38.90 6.24 -5.00
CA PRO A 100 -39.43 5.11 -5.78
C PRO A 100 -38.37 4.47 -6.68
N GLY A 101 -38.16 3.17 -6.50
CA GLY A 101 -37.26 2.36 -7.30
C GLY A 101 -35.77 2.59 -7.05
N THR A 102 -35.37 3.40 -6.07
CA THR A 102 -33.94 3.62 -5.76
C THR A 102 -33.43 2.64 -4.71
N ALA A 103 -32.18 2.24 -4.84
CA ALA A 103 -31.46 1.52 -3.79
C ALA A 103 -31.12 2.46 -2.62
N TYR A 104 -31.18 1.93 -1.40
CA TYR A 104 -30.74 2.59 -0.18
C TYR A 104 -29.73 1.68 0.52
N LEU A 105 -28.47 2.11 0.54
CA LEU A 105 -27.34 1.31 0.94
C LEU A 105 -26.95 1.59 2.40
N VAL A 106 -26.97 0.54 3.22
CA VAL A 106 -26.57 0.57 4.63
C VAL A 106 -25.23 -0.12 4.76
N GLN A 107 -24.17 0.64 4.98
CA GLN A 107 -22.86 0.09 5.33
C GLN A 107 -22.91 -0.49 6.74
N GLU A 108 -22.23 -1.59 6.98
CA GLU A 108 -22.10 -2.23 8.29
C GLU A 108 -20.61 -2.44 8.67
N GLY A 109 -20.32 -3.45 9.50
CA GLY A 109 -18.97 -3.78 9.94
C GLY A 109 -17.99 -3.96 8.79
N GLY A 110 -16.68 -3.82 9.04
CA GLY A 110 -15.69 -3.98 7.99
C GLY A 110 -14.32 -4.38 8.50
N GLY A 111 -13.39 -4.56 7.58
CA GLY A 111 -12.03 -5.04 7.84
C GLY A 111 -11.03 -4.61 6.76
N ALA A 112 -9.89 -5.29 6.72
CA ALA A 112 -8.72 -4.83 5.96
C ALA A 112 -8.73 -5.17 4.46
N ASN A 113 -9.58 -6.11 4.02
CA ASN A 113 -9.54 -6.67 2.67
C ASN A 113 -10.76 -6.24 1.84
N GLY A 114 -10.60 -6.17 0.52
CA GLY A 114 -11.65 -5.76 -0.42
C GLY A 114 -11.59 -4.27 -0.78
N GLN A 115 -12.42 -3.86 -1.74
CA GLN A 115 -12.55 -2.47 -2.16
C GLN A 115 -13.61 -1.72 -1.33
N PRO A 116 -13.54 -0.39 -1.20
CA PRO A 116 -14.64 0.39 -0.65
C PRO A 116 -15.94 0.16 -1.43
N MET A 117 -17.06 0.06 -0.73
CA MET A 117 -18.39 0.04 -1.36
C MET A 117 -18.77 1.45 -1.87
N PRO A 118 -19.73 1.58 -2.81
CA PRO A 118 -20.30 2.87 -3.17
C PRO A 118 -20.77 3.66 -1.94
N THR A 119 -20.81 4.99 -2.05
CA THR A 119 -21.18 5.88 -0.93
C THR A 119 -22.49 5.42 -0.28
N PRO A 120 -22.47 4.99 0.98
CA PRO A 120 -23.68 4.50 1.63
C PRO A 120 -24.60 5.66 2.01
N ASN A 121 -25.91 5.39 2.08
CA ASN A 121 -26.87 6.35 2.62
C ASN A 121 -26.74 6.49 4.14
N VAL A 122 -26.43 5.38 4.82
CA VAL A 122 -26.18 5.33 6.27
C VAL A 122 -25.01 4.41 6.58
N THR A 123 -24.20 4.81 7.58
CA THR A 123 -23.11 4.00 8.11
C THR A 123 -23.49 3.40 9.47
N GLY A 124 -23.60 2.08 9.50
CA GLY A 124 -23.58 1.23 10.68
C GLY A 124 -22.20 0.62 10.92
N THR A 125 -22.10 -0.18 11.98
CA THR A 125 -20.86 -0.86 12.38
C THR A 125 -21.11 -2.30 12.81
N ILE A 126 -22.22 -2.90 12.42
CA ILE A 126 -22.59 -4.23 12.87
C ILE A 126 -21.74 -5.28 12.14
N PRO A 127 -20.91 -6.07 12.82
CA PRO A 127 -20.22 -7.18 12.17
C PRO A 127 -21.24 -8.28 11.83
N MET A 128 -21.40 -8.57 10.54
CA MET A 128 -22.29 -9.60 10.03
C MET A 128 -21.51 -10.90 9.77
N SER A 129 -22.23 -12.00 9.73
CA SER A 129 -21.64 -13.32 9.47
C SER A 129 -21.56 -13.56 7.96
N ALA A 130 -20.39 -13.94 7.48
CA ALA A 130 -20.14 -14.25 6.07
C ALA A 130 -20.87 -15.50 5.59
N THR A 131 -21.42 -16.33 6.49
CA THR A 131 -21.97 -17.64 6.11
C THR A 131 -23.44 -17.83 6.47
N ALA A 132 -23.90 -17.27 7.60
CA ALA A 132 -25.27 -17.43 8.08
C ALA A 132 -25.65 -16.40 9.14
N GLY A 133 -26.84 -15.81 9.03
CA GLY A 133 -27.30 -14.74 9.90
C GLY A 133 -28.76 -14.37 9.62
N LYS A 134 -29.24 -13.32 10.30
CA LYS A 134 -30.62 -12.83 10.20
C LYS A 134 -30.63 -11.31 10.14
N ILE A 135 -31.35 -10.76 9.17
CA ILE A 135 -31.57 -9.33 8.98
C ILE A 135 -33.06 -9.05 9.13
N ALA A 136 -33.38 -7.99 9.85
CA ALA A 136 -34.74 -7.47 9.95
C ALA A 136 -34.75 -5.99 9.60
N LEU A 137 -35.59 -5.61 8.63
CA LEU A 137 -35.99 -4.21 8.44
C LEU A 137 -37.11 -3.92 9.42
N VAL A 138 -36.92 -2.96 10.33
CA VAL A 138 -37.86 -2.72 11.44
C VAL A 138 -38.35 -1.28 11.39
N THR A 139 -39.67 -1.08 11.49
CA THR A 139 -40.33 0.23 11.47
C THR A 139 -40.15 1.06 12.75
N SER A 140 -39.23 0.64 13.61
CA SER A 140 -38.82 1.33 14.83
C SER A 140 -37.30 1.25 15.00
N GLN A 141 -36.72 2.12 15.84
CA GLN A 141 -35.30 2.09 16.19
C GLN A 141 -34.99 1.28 17.47
N THR A 142 -35.98 0.56 18.01
CA THR A 142 -35.79 -0.25 19.23
C THR A 142 -35.41 -1.67 18.84
N ALA A 143 -34.40 -2.23 19.51
CA ALA A 143 -33.99 -3.61 19.29
C ALA A 143 -35.16 -4.58 19.50
N LEU A 144 -35.34 -5.53 18.59
CA LEU A 144 -36.37 -6.56 18.67
C LEU A 144 -36.23 -7.41 19.94
N ALA A 145 -37.36 -7.71 20.58
CA ALA A 145 -37.43 -8.48 21.84
C ALA A 145 -38.24 -9.80 21.71
N CYS A 146 -38.57 -10.20 20.47
CA CYS A 146 -39.36 -11.38 20.10
C CYS A 146 -38.67 -12.74 20.33
N GLY A 147 -37.38 -12.75 20.66
CA GLY A 147 -36.64 -13.98 20.95
C GLY A 147 -36.28 -14.77 19.69
N ALA A 148 -36.91 -15.93 19.49
CA ALA A 148 -36.51 -16.89 18.44
C ALA A 148 -37.30 -16.78 17.13
N THR A 149 -38.51 -16.21 17.15
CA THR A 149 -39.42 -16.10 16.00
C THR A 149 -39.79 -14.64 15.79
N CYS A 150 -38.88 -13.90 15.17
CA CYS A 150 -38.93 -12.47 14.99
C CYS A 150 -39.45 -12.03 13.61
N HIS A 151 -39.42 -12.90 12.58
CA HIS A 151 -40.02 -12.59 11.28
C HIS A 151 -41.51 -12.22 11.38
N ALA A 152 -42.21 -12.72 12.41
CA ALA A 152 -43.63 -12.46 12.65
C ALA A 152 -43.92 -11.28 13.59
N ASP A 153 -42.90 -10.52 14.04
CA ASP A 153 -43.11 -9.35 14.90
C ASP A 153 -43.80 -8.23 14.09
N PRO A 154 -44.88 -7.60 14.61
CA PRO A 154 -45.61 -6.57 13.86
C PRO A 154 -44.80 -5.32 13.48
N SER A 155 -43.65 -5.10 14.11
CA SER A 155 -42.75 -4.00 13.77
C SER A 155 -41.78 -4.33 12.64
N VAL A 156 -41.61 -5.62 12.32
CA VAL A 156 -40.79 -6.09 11.21
C VAL A 156 -41.53 -5.85 9.90
N LYS A 157 -40.80 -5.23 8.98
CA LYS A 157 -41.28 -4.83 7.68
C LYS A 157 -40.93 -5.83 6.60
N ASP A 158 -39.70 -6.36 6.63
CA ASP A 158 -39.15 -7.41 5.78
C ASP A 158 -38.05 -8.13 6.60
N TYR A 159 -37.84 -9.41 6.37
CA TYR A 159 -36.94 -10.26 7.15
C TYR A 159 -36.19 -11.28 6.29
N VAL A 160 -34.86 -11.29 6.40
CA VAL A 160 -34.00 -12.23 5.66
C VAL A 160 -33.22 -13.10 6.64
N GLY A 161 -33.57 -14.39 6.70
CA GLY A 161 -32.73 -15.43 7.28
C GLY A 161 -31.92 -16.13 6.19
N TYR A 162 -30.59 -16.21 6.34
CA TYR A 162 -29.71 -16.82 5.34
C TYR A 162 -28.79 -17.91 5.95
N GLY A 163 -28.39 -18.87 5.12
CA GLY A 163 -27.61 -20.02 5.52
C GLY A 163 -28.32 -20.88 6.56
N THR A 164 -27.69 -21.10 7.71
CA THR A 164 -28.23 -21.93 8.81
C THR A 164 -29.09 -21.15 9.80
N ALA A 165 -29.69 -20.03 9.39
CA ALA A 165 -30.55 -19.21 10.25
C ALA A 165 -31.68 -20.04 10.88
N THR A 166 -31.92 -19.84 12.17
CA THR A 166 -32.99 -20.54 12.91
C THR A 166 -34.37 -19.91 12.72
N ASP A 167 -34.43 -18.76 12.06
CA ASP A 167 -35.63 -18.00 11.76
C ASP A 167 -35.46 -17.34 10.39
N SER A 168 -36.51 -17.34 9.58
CA SER A 168 -36.54 -16.85 8.20
C SER A 168 -38.00 -16.68 7.79
N GLU A 169 -38.26 -15.86 6.77
CA GLU A 169 -39.54 -15.94 6.06
C GLU A 169 -39.51 -17.20 5.20
N GLY A 170 -40.44 -18.13 5.47
CA GLY A 170 -40.45 -19.43 4.79
C GLY A 170 -39.16 -20.22 5.03
N THR A 171 -38.47 -20.60 3.95
CA THR A 171 -37.16 -21.28 4.03
C THR A 171 -36.02 -20.26 3.98
N PRO A 172 -34.87 -20.50 4.63
CA PRO A 172 -33.74 -19.57 4.57
C PRO A 172 -33.20 -19.38 3.15
N ALA A 173 -32.68 -18.18 2.88
CA ALA A 173 -31.84 -17.91 1.71
C ALA A 173 -30.56 -18.78 1.74
N PRO A 174 -29.87 -18.94 0.59
CA PRO A 174 -28.63 -19.70 0.51
C PRO A 174 -27.57 -19.35 1.57
N GLY A 175 -26.64 -20.27 1.80
CA GLY A 175 -25.46 -19.98 2.62
C GLY A 175 -24.46 -19.12 1.85
N LEU A 176 -23.89 -18.13 2.52
CA LEU A 176 -22.92 -17.21 1.93
C LEU A 176 -21.46 -17.61 2.19
N SER A 177 -20.55 -16.84 1.64
CA SER A 177 -19.11 -16.89 1.85
C SER A 177 -18.54 -15.46 1.89
N ASN A 178 -17.24 -15.32 2.13
CA ASN A 178 -16.59 -14.01 2.04
C ASN A 178 -16.76 -13.35 0.66
N THR A 179 -16.99 -14.14 -0.41
CA THR A 179 -17.02 -13.64 -1.79
C THR A 179 -18.43 -13.51 -2.36
N THR A 180 -19.47 -13.82 -1.60
CA THR A 180 -20.85 -13.86 -2.11
C THR A 180 -21.83 -13.13 -1.21
N SER A 181 -22.81 -12.45 -1.81
CA SER A 181 -23.99 -11.89 -1.16
C SER A 181 -25.23 -12.70 -1.56
N ASP A 182 -26.33 -12.55 -0.81
CA ASP A 182 -27.65 -12.99 -1.25
C ASP A 182 -28.38 -11.78 -1.83
N SER A 183 -28.65 -11.82 -3.14
CA SER A 183 -29.40 -10.80 -3.86
C SER A 183 -30.81 -11.29 -4.18
N ARG A 184 -31.81 -10.43 -3.99
CA ARG A 184 -33.19 -10.73 -4.33
C ARG A 184 -33.32 -10.89 -5.85
N VAL A 185 -33.83 -12.03 -6.31
CA VAL A 185 -33.90 -12.42 -7.74
C VAL A 185 -34.75 -11.45 -8.55
N ASP A 186 -35.83 -10.94 -7.94
CA ASP A 186 -36.60 -9.82 -8.45
C ASP A 186 -36.71 -8.77 -7.33
N PRO A 187 -36.04 -7.60 -7.43
CA PRO A 187 -36.06 -6.59 -6.39
C PRO A 187 -37.45 -6.00 -6.13
N LYS A 188 -38.45 -6.31 -6.98
CA LYS A 188 -39.85 -5.86 -6.87
C LYS A 188 -40.80 -6.87 -6.24
N SER A 189 -40.32 -8.08 -5.95
CA SER A 189 -41.17 -9.18 -5.50
C SER A 189 -40.69 -9.72 -4.16
N ASP A 190 -41.64 -9.84 -3.23
CA ASP A 190 -41.45 -10.53 -1.96
C ASP A 190 -42.51 -11.61 -1.82
N THR A 191 -42.09 -12.87 -1.66
CA THR A 191 -43.00 -14.01 -1.57
C THR A 191 -43.15 -14.54 -0.15
N ASP A 192 -42.60 -13.83 0.85
CA ASP A 192 -42.44 -14.29 2.23
C ASP A 192 -41.68 -15.62 2.30
N ASN A 193 -40.73 -15.84 1.38
CA ASN A 193 -39.90 -17.03 1.37
C ASN A 193 -38.49 -16.71 0.89
N ASN A 194 -37.56 -16.50 1.84
CA ASN A 194 -36.20 -16.08 1.53
C ASN A 194 -35.47 -17.04 0.57
N GLY A 195 -35.70 -18.35 0.70
CA GLY A 195 -35.11 -19.37 -0.18
C GLY A 195 -35.68 -19.38 -1.61
N ALA A 196 -36.83 -18.76 -1.85
CA ALA A 196 -37.38 -18.54 -3.20
C ALA A 196 -37.00 -17.17 -3.75
N ASP A 197 -36.83 -16.18 -2.87
CA ASP A 197 -36.64 -14.78 -3.25
C ASP A 197 -35.17 -14.40 -3.47
N PHE A 198 -34.22 -15.12 -2.86
CA PHE A 198 -32.79 -14.79 -2.90
C PHE A 198 -31.93 -15.83 -3.63
N ALA A 199 -30.88 -15.36 -4.28
CA ALA A 199 -29.83 -16.18 -4.86
C ALA A 199 -28.45 -15.67 -4.43
N ALA A 200 -27.56 -16.61 -4.11
CA ALA A 200 -26.16 -16.28 -3.82
C ALA A 200 -25.42 -15.90 -5.11
N GLY A 201 -24.75 -14.74 -5.10
CA GLY A 201 -24.01 -14.20 -6.24
C GLY A 201 -22.88 -13.28 -5.80
N ASN A 202 -22.24 -12.61 -6.76
CA ASN A 202 -21.23 -11.59 -6.45
C ASN A 202 -21.92 -10.38 -5.81
N PRO A 203 -21.34 -9.78 -4.74
CA PRO A 203 -21.90 -8.59 -4.15
C PRO A 203 -21.98 -7.42 -5.13
N SER A 204 -23.11 -6.73 -5.14
CA SER A 204 -23.47 -5.72 -6.14
C SER A 204 -24.09 -4.45 -5.52
N PRO A 205 -23.45 -3.86 -4.48
CA PRO A 205 -24.03 -2.76 -3.71
C PRO A 205 -24.40 -1.58 -4.60
N GLY A 206 -25.61 -1.07 -4.44
CA GLY A 206 -26.16 0.08 -5.15
C GLY A 206 -26.71 -0.22 -6.54
N THR A 207 -26.71 -1.47 -7.00
CA THR A 207 -27.07 -1.81 -8.39
C THR A 207 -28.49 -2.37 -8.57
N LEU A 208 -29.11 -2.91 -7.51
CA LEU A 208 -30.46 -3.50 -7.60
C LEU A 208 -31.51 -2.40 -7.40
N THR A 209 -31.96 -1.80 -8.49
CA THR A 209 -32.99 -0.75 -8.47
C THR A 209 -34.37 -1.27 -8.89
N GLY A 210 -35.43 -0.75 -8.26
CA GLY A 210 -36.84 -1.00 -8.61
C GLY A 210 -37.35 -0.19 -9.81
N GLY A 211 -36.49 0.60 -10.47
CA GLY A 211 -36.78 1.22 -11.76
C GLY A 211 -36.89 0.18 -12.91
N PRO A 212 -37.25 0.57 -14.14
CA PRO A 212 -36.80 -0.19 -15.30
C PRO A 212 -35.27 -0.14 -15.33
N ALA A 213 -34.59 -1.28 -15.46
CA ALA A 213 -33.14 -1.30 -15.63
C ALA A 213 -32.76 -0.35 -16.78
N GLU A 214 -31.81 0.57 -16.55
CA GLU A 214 -31.28 1.39 -17.64
C GLU A 214 -30.79 0.41 -18.72
N PRO A 215 -31.26 0.56 -19.98
CA PRO A 215 -30.83 -0.35 -21.03
C PRO A 215 -29.31 -0.27 -21.15
N PRO A 216 -28.62 -1.40 -21.33
CA PRO A 216 -27.18 -1.39 -21.54
C PRO A 216 -26.79 -0.45 -22.69
N VAL A 217 -25.69 0.25 -22.50
CA VAL A 217 -25.06 1.06 -23.53
C VAL A 217 -24.19 0.14 -24.38
N ASP A 218 -24.42 0.12 -25.69
CA ASP A 218 -23.49 -0.54 -26.61
C ASP A 218 -22.17 0.24 -26.60
N ALA A 219 -21.08 -0.43 -26.28
CA ALA A 219 -19.78 0.20 -26.11
C ALA A 219 -18.63 -0.70 -26.62
N LYS A 220 -17.58 -0.06 -27.14
CA LYS A 220 -16.28 -0.69 -27.34
C LYS A 220 -15.37 -0.46 -26.14
N ILE A 221 -14.23 -1.16 -26.10
CA ILE A 221 -13.32 -1.05 -24.96
C ILE A 221 -12.76 0.38 -24.83
N HIS A 222 -12.40 1.04 -25.93
CA HIS A 222 -11.99 2.45 -25.89
C HIS A 222 -13.09 3.42 -25.43
N ASP A 223 -14.38 3.10 -25.63
CA ASP A 223 -15.48 3.92 -25.11
C ASP A 223 -15.62 3.78 -23.59
N ILE A 224 -15.27 2.58 -23.06
CA ILE A 224 -15.27 2.28 -21.63
C ILE A 224 -14.06 2.93 -20.97
N GLN A 225 -12.88 2.79 -21.55
CA GLN A 225 -11.66 3.39 -21.01
C GLN A 225 -11.71 4.93 -21.11
N GLY A 226 -11.97 5.46 -22.31
CA GLY A 226 -11.96 6.90 -22.56
C GLY A 226 -10.55 7.51 -22.53
N ALA A 227 -10.49 8.83 -22.66
CA ALA A 227 -9.26 9.62 -22.57
C ALA A 227 -9.30 10.46 -21.28
N ALA A 228 -9.31 9.77 -20.14
CA ALA A 228 -9.36 10.30 -18.79
C ALA A 228 -8.93 9.21 -17.79
N HIS A 229 -8.54 9.58 -16.56
CA HIS A 229 -8.23 8.63 -15.47
C HIS A 229 -9.44 7.90 -14.87
N ARG A 230 -10.65 8.21 -15.34
CA ARG A 230 -11.87 7.56 -14.91
C ARG A 230 -12.75 7.36 -16.12
N SER A 231 -13.37 6.19 -16.18
CA SER A 231 -14.26 5.82 -17.25
C SER A 231 -15.39 6.85 -17.44
N PRO A 232 -15.65 7.32 -18.67
CA PRO A 232 -16.85 8.11 -18.97
C PRO A 232 -18.16 7.29 -18.85
N LEU A 233 -18.04 5.96 -18.74
CA LEU A 233 -19.16 5.03 -18.56
C LEU A 233 -19.22 4.45 -17.14
N GLU A 234 -18.48 5.00 -16.18
CA GLU A 234 -18.55 4.56 -14.79
C GLU A 234 -20.00 4.48 -14.28
N GLY A 235 -20.33 3.36 -13.64
CA GLY A 235 -21.65 3.09 -13.08
C GLY A 235 -22.71 2.72 -14.13
N LYS A 236 -22.37 2.72 -15.42
CA LYS A 236 -23.25 2.27 -16.50
C LYS A 236 -23.09 0.79 -16.77
N ARG A 237 -24.19 0.19 -17.22
CA ARG A 237 -24.21 -1.16 -17.77
C ARG A 237 -23.88 -1.08 -19.25
N VAL A 238 -22.97 -1.91 -19.71
CA VAL A 238 -22.54 -1.98 -21.12
C VAL A 238 -22.89 -3.32 -21.75
N SER A 239 -23.15 -3.32 -23.04
CA SER A 239 -23.40 -4.51 -23.87
C SER A 239 -22.55 -4.50 -25.12
N ASN A 240 -22.47 -5.66 -25.77
CA ASN A 240 -21.75 -5.84 -27.04
C ASN A 240 -20.26 -5.46 -26.97
N VAL A 241 -19.65 -5.54 -25.77
CA VAL A 241 -18.21 -5.34 -25.59
C VAL A 241 -17.49 -6.57 -26.11
N THR A 242 -16.82 -6.44 -27.26
CA THR A 242 -16.15 -7.55 -27.95
C THR A 242 -14.64 -7.49 -27.77
N GLY A 243 -13.99 -8.64 -27.60
CA GLY A 243 -12.53 -8.70 -27.58
C GLY A 243 -11.98 -10.13 -27.52
N VAL A 244 -10.66 -10.24 -27.40
CA VAL A 244 -9.93 -11.52 -27.30
C VAL A 244 -9.18 -11.57 -25.97
N VAL A 245 -9.30 -12.67 -25.22
CA VAL A 245 -8.62 -12.85 -23.94
C VAL A 245 -7.10 -12.86 -24.15
N THR A 246 -6.38 -11.98 -23.45
CA THR A 246 -4.92 -11.79 -23.55
C THR A 246 -4.18 -12.42 -22.37
N ALA A 247 -4.75 -12.34 -21.17
CA ALA A 247 -4.18 -12.90 -19.93
C ALA A 247 -5.28 -13.25 -18.92
N LYS A 248 -4.96 -14.09 -17.93
CA LYS A 248 -5.89 -14.48 -16.85
C LYS A 248 -5.20 -14.40 -15.49
N SER A 249 -5.93 -13.92 -14.49
CA SER A 249 -5.56 -13.95 -13.07
C SER A 249 -6.45 -14.95 -12.31
N THR A 250 -6.29 -15.01 -10.99
CA THR A 250 -7.07 -15.87 -10.08
C THR A 250 -8.48 -15.37 -9.82
N ASN A 251 -8.78 -14.11 -10.15
CA ASN A 251 -10.06 -13.43 -9.87
C ASN A 251 -10.69 -12.75 -11.09
N GLY A 252 -10.09 -12.90 -12.27
CA GLY A 252 -10.53 -12.22 -13.49
C GLY A 252 -9.59 -12.45 -14.67
N PHE A 253 -9.81 -11.73 -15.76
CA PHE A 253 -8.99 -11.83 -16.96
C PHE A 253 -8.93 -10.51 -17.72
N TRP A 254 -7.85 -10.30 -18.47
CA TRP A 254 -7.72 -9.19 -19.40
C TRP A 254 -8.14 -9.65 -20.79
N PHE A 255 -8.82 -8.77 -21.51
CA PHE A 255 -9.13 -8.98 -22.93
C PHE A 255 -9.07 -7.65 -23.68
N GLN A 256 -8.79 -7.73 -24.98
CA GLN A 256 -8.48 -6.56 -25.79
C GLN A 256 -9.26 -6.57 -27.11
N ASP A 257 -9.67 -5.40 -27.59
CA ASP A 257 -10.35 -5.26 -28.89
C ASP A 257 -9.34 -5.55 -30.02
N PRO A 258 -9.60 -6.53 -30.90
CA PRO A 258 -8.73 -6.80 -32.04
C PRO A 258 -8.83 -5.73 -33.15
N GLN A 259 -9.73 -4.74 -33.03
CA GLN A 259 -9.94 -3.64 -33.98
C GLN A 259 -9.84 -2.28 -33.26
N PRO A 260 -8.61 -1.82 -32.96
CA PRO A 260 -8.39 -0.59 -32.22
C PRO A 260 -8.85 0.65 -32.99
N ASP A 261 -9.21 1.72 -32.28
CA ASP A 261 -9.65 3.00 -32.86
C ASP A 261 -8.49 3.84 -33.42
N GLY A 262 -7.25 3.50 -33.05
CA GLY A 262 -6.04 4.18 -33.47
C GLY A 262 -5.73 5.48 -32.72
N ASN A 263 -6.48 5.78 -31.65
CA ASN A 263 -6.24 6.91 -30.77
C ASN A 263 -5.28 6.50 -29.63
N PRO A 264 -4.09 7.12 -29.52
CA PRO A 264 -3.14 6.77 -28.46
C PRO A 264 -3.60 7.19 -27.05
N ALA A 265 -4.67 7.99 -26.93
CA ALA A 265 -5.24 8.44 -25.67
C ALA A 265 -6.31 7.51 -25.09
N THR A 266 -6.63 6.39 -25.75
CA THR A 266 -7.64 5.43 -25.29
C THR A 266 -7.03 4.03 -25.23
N SER A 267 -7.29 3.32 -24.14
CA SER A 267 -6.89 1.92 -24.03
C SER A 267 -7.85 1.01 -24.81
N GLU A 268 -7.31 -0.07 -25.37
CA GLU A 268 -8.07 -1.12 -26.06
C GLU A 268 -8.19 -2.40 -25.22
N GLY A 269 -7.57 -2.42 -24.04
CA GLY A 269 -7.64 -3.49 -23.07
C GLY A 269 -8.50 -3.10 -21.88
N VAL A 270 -9.14 -4.08 -21.25
CA VAL A 270 -9.86 -3.89 -19.99
C VAL A 270 -9.83 -5.17 -19.16
N PHE A 271 -9.84 -5.02 -17.85
CA PHE A 271 -9.95 -6.15 -16.93
C PHE A 271 -11.42 -6.51 -16.69
N VAL A 272 -11.72 -7.81 -16.69
CA VAL A 272 -13.03 -8.36 -16.34
C VAL A 272 -12.92 -9.09 -15.01
N PHE A 273 -13.51 -8.50 -13.97
CA PHE A 273 -13.53 -9.06 -12.62
C PHE A 273 -14.61 -10.13 -12.49
N THR A 274 -14.20 -11.34 -12.10
CA THR A 274 -15.08 -12.50 -11.94
C THR A 274 -15.14 -13.04 -10.51
N SER A 275 -14.54 -12.33 -9.54
CA SER A 275 -14.39 -12.70 -8.11
C SER A 275 -13.71 -14.04 -7.80
N SER A 276 -13.44 -14.83 -8.83
CA SER A 276 -12.91 -16.19 -8.78
C SER A 276 -12.23 -16.51 -10.11
N ALA A 277 -11.55 -17.66 -10.19
CA ALA A 277 -10.79 -18.03 -11.37
C ALA A 277 -11.73 -18.15 -12.58
N PRO A 278 -11.49 -17.41 -13.68
CA PRO A 278 -12.41 -17.40 -14.82
C PRO A 278 -12.30 -18.69 -15.64
N THR A 279 -13.43 -19.09 -16.23
CA THR A 279 -13.55 -20.32 -17.03
C THR A 279 -13.08 -20.17 -18.48
N VAL A 280 -12.83 -18.95 -18.96
CA VAL A 280 -12.32 -18.65 -20.30
C VAL A 280 -10.85 -19.05 -20.47
N SER A 281 -10.38 -19.10 -21.71
CA SER A 281 -8.98 -19.37 -22.09
C SER A 281 -8.39 -18.20 -22.87
N VAL A 282 -7.07 -18.03 -22.79
CA VAL A 282 -6.35 -17.07 -23.64
C VAL A 282 -6.59 -17.42 -25.11
N GLY A 283 -6.93 -16.41 -25.92
CA GLY A 283 -7.35 -16.59 -27.32
C GLY A 283 -8.84 -16.82 -27.53
N ASP A 284 -9.66 -16.95 -26.48
CA ASP A 284 -11.11 -16.95 -26.63
C ASP A 284 -11.60 -15.57 -27.13
N ALA A 285 -12.46 -15.57 -28.14
CA ALA A 285 -13.16 -14.38 -28.60
C ALA A 285 -14.49 -14.27 -27.83
N LEU A 286 -14.73 -13.12 -27.21
CA LEU A 286 -15.83 -12.92 -26.27
C LEU A 286 -16.75 -11.78 -26.70
N THR A 287 -18.01 -11.86 -26.24
CA THR A 287 -18.87 -10.71 -26.03
C THR A 287 -19.23 -10.65 -24.55
N VAL A 288 -19.03 -9.49 -23.94
CA VAL A 288 -19.27 -9.23 -22.52
C VAL A 288 -20.38 -8.20 -22.36
N GLU A 289 -21.32 -8.49 -21.46
CA GLU A 289 -22.32 -7.55 -20.93
C GLU A 289 -22.05 -7.42 -19.43
N ALA A 290 -21.76 -6.22 -18.93
CA ALA A 290 -21.22 -6.01 -17.58
C ALA A 290 -21.53 -4.59 -17.07
N SER A 291 -21.22 -4.32 -15.80
CA SER A 291 -21.21 -2.97 -15.24
C SER A 291 -19.79 -2.42 -15.24
N VAL A 292 -19.61 -1.15 -15.62
CA VAL A 292 -18.32 -0.47 -15.57
C VAL A 292 -18.11 0.10 -14.16
N ALA A 293 -16.94 -0.17 -13.58
CA ALA A 293 -16.56 0.28 -12.25
C ALA A 293 -15.13 0.84 -12.25
N GLU A 294 -14.88 1.75 -11.30
CA GLU A 294 -13.55 2.26 -10.97
C GLU A 294 -13.06 1.57 -9.69
N PHE A 295 -12.06 0.71 -9.80
CA PHE A 295 -11.46 0.01 -8.66
C PHE A 295 -10.23 0.75 -8.14
N ARG A 296 -10.19 1.08 -6.84
CA ARG A 296 -8.98 1.63 -6.20
C ARG A 296 -8.18 0.55 -5.46
N PRO A 297 -7.03 0.09 -6.00
CA PRO A 297 -6.20 -0.91 -5.34
C PRO A 297 -5.54 -0.38 -4.05
N GLY A 298 -5.15 -1.28 -3.15
CA GLY A 298 -4.42 -0.95 -1.91
C GLY A 298 -5.27 -0.89 -0.62
N GLY A 299 -6.57 -1.17 -0.70
CA GLY A 299 -7.46 -1.23 0.47
C GLY A 299 -7.53 0.09 1.24
N SER A 300 -7.60 0.03 2.57
CA SER A 300 -7.68 1.24 3.42
C SER A 300 -6.45 2.14 3.36
N GLY A 301 -5.30 1.63 2.93
CA GLY A 301 -4.07 2.40 2.70
C GLY A 301 -3.94 2.96 1.28
N GLY A 302 -4.79 2.53 0.34
CA GLY A 302 -4.72 2.90 -1.08
C GLY A 302 -5.49 4.18 -1.44
N THR A 303 -5.83 5.03 -0.49
CA THR A 303 -6.68 6.21 -0.75
C THR A 303 -6.05 7.23 -1.70
N THR A 304 -4.72 7.22 -1.85
CA THR A 304 -3.93 8.09 -2.73
C THR A 304 -3.52 7.42 -4.04
N ASN A 305 -3.84 6.14 -4.24
CA ASN A 305 -3.64 5.42 -5.51
C ASN A 305 -4.57 5.96 -6.59
N LEU A 306 -4.29 5.73 -7.88
CA LEU A 306 -5.27 5.85 -8.97
C LEU A 306 -6.35 4.77 -8.87
N THR A 307 -7.50 4.96 -9.52
CA THR A 307 -8.41 3.86 -9.85
C THR A 307 -7.96 3.12 -11.10
N THR A 308 -8.49 1.92 -11.31
CA THR A 308 -8.44 1.18 -12.56
C THR A 308 -9.85 0.90 -13.07
N THR A 309 -10.08 1.06 -14.36
CA THR A 309 -11.37 0.74 -14.98
C THR A 309 -11.52 -0.78 -15.14
N GLU A 310 -12.60 -1.33 -14.59
CA GLU A 310 -12.91 -2.76 -14.72
C GLU A 310 -14.39 -3.04 -15.05
N LEU A 311 -14.62 -4.22 -15.63
CA LEU A 311 -15.96 -4.76 -15.87
C LEU A 311 -16.34 -5.74 -14.77
N THR A 312 -17.39 -5.40 -14.02
CA THR A 312 -17.93 -6.20 -12.91
C THR A 312 -19.28 -6.82 -13.26
N ASN A 313 -19.69 -7.83 -12.49
CA ASN A 313 -20.90 -8.62 -12.73
C ASN A 313 -21.06 -9.09 -14.18
N PRO A 314 -20.02 -9.67 -14.79
CA PRO A 314 -19.99 -9.91 -16.22
C PRO A 314 -20.86 -11.11 -16.61
N LYS A 315 -21.65 -10.95 -17.66
CA LYS A 315 -22.23 -12.03 -18.44
C LYS A 315 -21.35 -12.24 -19.67
N ILE A 316 -20.63 -13.37 -19.66
CA ILE A 316 -19.61 -13.68 -20.66
C ILE A 316 -20.19 -14.67 -21.69
N THR A 317 -20.10 -14.31 -22.97
CA THR A 317 -20.45 -15.20 -24.09
C THR A 317 -19.21 -15.48 -24.93
N VAL A 318 -18.75 -16.73 -24.96
CA VAL A 318 -17.68 -17.16 -25.87
C VAL A 318 -18.25 -17.28 -27.28
N THR A 319 -17.75 -16.45 -28.21
CA THR A 319 -18.20 -16.42 -29.60
C THR A 319 -17.31 -17.24 -30.54
N GLY A 320 -16.10 -17.63 -30.08
CA GLY A 320 -15.18 -18.47 -30.81
C GLY A 320 -13.76 -18.40 -30.27
N THR A 321 -12.79 -18.66 -31.14
CA THR A 321 -11.35 -18.47 -30.86
C THR A 321 -10.76 -17.52 -31.89
N ALA A 322 -9.78 -16.72 -31.47
CA ALA A 322 -9.06 -15.78 -32.31
C ALA A 322 -7.58 -15.75 -31.92
N ALA A 323 -6.73 -15.24 -32.81
CA ALA A 323 -5.35 -14.95 -32.44
C ALA A 323 -5.32 -13.77 -31.45
N VAL A 324 -4.50 -13.89 -30.41
CA VAL A 324 -4.20 -12.74 -29.53
C VAL A 324 -3.60 -11.62 -30.39
N PRO A 325 -4.05 -10.35 -30.24
CA PRO A 325 -3.47 -9.23 -30.97
C PRO A 325 -1.95 -9.13 -30.77
N ALA A 326 -1.25 -8.57 -31.75
CA ALA A 326 0.17 -8.24 -31.57
C ALA A 326 0.31 -7.24 -30.40
N PRO A 327 1.32 -7.39 -29.54
CA PRO A 327 1.50 -6.49 -28.40
C PRO A 327 1.80 -5.07 -28.88
N THR A 328 1.21 -4.08 -28.21
CA THR A 328 1.62 -2.68 -28.37
C THR A 328 3.03 -2.53 -27.79
N ILE A 329 3.98 -2.14 -28.64
CA ILE A 329 5.38 -2.03 -28.22
C ILE A 329 5.58 -0.73 -27.45
N VAL A 330 6.19 -0.83 -26.27
CA VAL A 330 6.68 0.31 -25.47
C VAL A 330 8.19 0.41 -25.62
N GLY A 331 8.67 1.62 -25.94
CA GLY A 331 10.07 1.92 -26.21
C GLY A 331 10.40 2.15 -27.68
N PRO A 332 11.69 2.04 -28.07
CA PRO A 332 12.12 2.28 -29.45
C PRO A 332 11.35 1.43 -30.46
N GLY A 333 10.74 2.10 -31.45
CA GLY A 333 9.93 1.47 -32.50
C GLY A 333 8.44 1.32 -32.16
N GLY A 334 8.00 1.77 -30.99
CA GLY A 334 6.60 1.81 -30.57
C GLY A 334 6.24 3.12 -29.88
N ARG A 335 5.39 3.05 -28.84
CA ARG A 335 5.05 4.18 -27.99
C ARG A 335 6.21 4.47 -27.04
N VAL A 336 6.67 5.71 -26.98
CA VAL A 336 7.79 6.12 -26.13
C VAL A 336 7.22 6.89 -24.94
N PRO A 337 7.43 6.42 -23.69
CA PRO A 337 6.99 7.17 -22.52
C PRO A 337 7.66 8.55 -22.45
N PRO A 338 6.98 9.58 -21.91
CA PRO A 338 7.63 10.79 -21.47
C PRO A 338 8.78 10.49 -20.51
N SER A 339 9.79 11.36 -20.47
CA SER A 339 11.03 11.10 -19.72
C SER A 339 11.32 12.12 -18.61
N THR A 340 10.37 13.00 -18.27
CA THR A 340 10.57 14.02 -17.22
C THR A 340 9.31 14.38 -16.45
N VAL A 341 8.17 14.48 -17.15
CA VAL A 341 6.89 14.92 -16.57
C VAL A 341 6.03 13.70 -16.22
N ILE A 342 5.62 13.58 -14.95
CA ILE A 342 4.58 12.64 -14.55
C ILE A 342 3.21 13.26 -14.88
N ASP A 343 2.99 14.48 -14.40
CA ASP A 343 1.81 15.31 -14.65
C ASP A 343 2.25 16.79 -14.50
N ASP A 344 1.83 17.67 -15.41
CA ASP A 344 2.09 19.12 -15.30
C ASP A 344 0.84 20.02 -15.38
N ASP A 345 -0.34 19.41 -15.52
CA ASP A 345 -1.59 20.10 -15.81
C ASP A 345 -2.66 19.94 -14.70
N SER A 346 -2.42 19.06 -13.73
CA SER A 346 -3.30 18.86 -12.58
C SER A 346 -2.86 19.63 -11.34
N ALA A 347 -3.83 19.96 -10.48
CA ALA A 347 -3.58 20.58 -9.18
C ALA A 347 -4.45 19.92 -8.11
N GLY A 348 -3.90 18.89 -7.48
CA GLY A 348 -4.61 18.01 -6.57
C GLY A 348 -4.99 16.71 -7.27
N ASP A 349 -6.25 16.34 -7.20
CA ASP A 349 -6.73 15.04 -7.65
C ASP A 349 -6.87 14.95 -9.18
N VAL A 350 -5.98 14.24 -9.86
CA VAL A 350 -5.96 14.08 -11.34
C VAL A 350 -7.27 13.51 -11.87
N GLU A 351 -7.95 12.68 -11.07
CA GLU A 351 -9.23 12.06 -11.42
C GLU A 351 -10.40 13.05 -11.51
N THR A 352 -10.24 14.26 -10.97
CA THR A 352 -11.31 15.29 -10.94
C THR A 352 -10.84 16.68 -11.38
N THR A 353 -9.54 16.92 -11.46
CA THR A 353 -8.96 18.27 -11.67
C THR A 353 -8.11 18.42 -12.91
N SER A 354 -7.74 17.32 -13.59
CA SER A 354 -6.98 17.38 -14.85
C SER A 354 -7.71 18.25 -15.90
N THR A 355 -6.93 19.04 -16.64
CA THR A 355 -7.46 19.99 -17.65
C THR A 355 -7.32 19.48 -19.08
N ALA A 356 -6.46 18.50 -19.30
CA ALA A 356 -6.22 17.79 -20.54
C ALA A 356 -5.68 16.38 -20.25
N PHE A 357 -6.09 15.41 -21.06
CA PHE A 357 -5.47 14.08 -21.08
C PHE A 357 -4.47 14.04 -22.24
N ASP A 358 -3.18 14.16 -21.94
CA ASP A 358 -2.05 14.33 -22.86
C ASP A 358 -0.95 13.26 -22.65
N PRO A 359 -1.19 12.02 -23.11
CA PRO A 359 -0.21 10.92 -23.01
C PRO A 359 1.08 11.15 -23.81
N ALA A 360 1.19 12.22 -24.60
CA ALA A 360 2.43 12.52 -25.32
C ALA A 360 3.46 13.23 -24.42
N ASN A 361 2.99 13.94 -23.39
CA ASN A 361 3.83 14.74 -22.50
C ASN A 361 3.79 14.25 -21.05
N ASP A 362 2.68 13.63 -20.63
CA ASP A 362 2.47 13.26 -19.23
C ASP A 362 2.58 11.75 -19.03
N GLY A 363 3.51 11.35 -18.16
CA GLY A 363 3.76 9.94 -17.87
C GLY A 363 2.54 9.23 -17.30
N LEU A 364 1.75 9.92 -16.49
CA LEU A 364 0.57 9.36 -15.83
C LEU A 364 -0.49 9.02 -16.89
N ASP A 365 -0.78 9.95 -17.80
CA ASP A 365 -1.66 9.73 -18.96
C ASP A 365 -1.12 8.68 -19.94
N PHE A 366 0.20 8.67 -20.15
CA PHE A 366 0.84 7.71 -21.06
C PHE A 366 0.56 6.27 -20.63
N TRP A 367 0.73 5.97 -19.35
CA TRP A 367 0.47 4.62 -18.82
C TRP A 367 -1.03 4.36 -18.65
N GLU A 368 -1.82 5.34 -18.23
CA GLU A 368 -3.29 5.25 -18.14
C GLU A 368 -3.92 4.87 -19.48
N SER A 369 -3.50 5.53 -20.57
CA SER A 369 -3.99 5.24 -21.93
C SER A 369 -3.61 3.87 -22.48
N MET A 370 -2.95 3.03 -21.67
CA MET A 370 -2.62 1.63 -21.96
C MET A 370 -3.09 0.68 -20.87
N GLU A 371 -3.90 1.13 -19.92
CA GLU A 371 -4.43 0.31 -18.84
C GLU A 371 -5.05 -1.00 -19.37
N GLY A 372 -4.67 -2.13 -18.80
CA GLY A 372 -5.23 -3.44 -19.17
C GLY A 372 -4.81 -3.95 -20.56
N MET A 373 -4.03 -3.19 -21.34
CA MET A 373 -3.59 -3.60 -22.67
C MET A 373 -2.54 -4.71 -22.62
N TRP A 374 -2.52 -5.53 -23.67
CA TRP A 374 -1.43 -6.45 -24.00
C TRP A 374 -0.26 -5.68 -24.62
N LEU A 375 0.83 -5.59 -23.87
CA LEU A 375 2.00 -4.77 -24.16
C LEU A 375 3.26 -5.60 -24.37
N GLY A 376 4.27 -4.99 -25.00
CA GLY A 376 5.60 -5.55 -25.16
C GLY A 376 6.68 -4.48 -24.89
N ILE A 377 7.46 -4.65 -23.82
CA ILE A 377 8.58 -3.75 -23.54
C ILE A 377 9.79 -4.21 -24.34
N ASN A 378 10.27 -3.36 -25.24
CA ASN A 378 11.37 -3.70 -26.14
C ASN A 378 12.73 -3.43 -25.46
N GLN A 379 13.57 -4.48 -25.37
CA GLN A 379 14.91 -4.44 -24.76
C GLN A 379 14.94 -3.75 -23.38
N PRO A 380 14.17 -4.23 -22.40
CA PRO A 380 14.10 -3.59 -21.08
C PRO A 380 15.48 -3.56 -20.41
N GLN A 381 15.82 -2.41 -19.81
CA GLN A 381 17.03 -2.22 -19.01
C GLN A 381 16.65 -2.14 -17.54
N VAL A 382 17.29 -2.96 -16.71
CA VAL A 382 17.02 -3.05 -15.27
C VAL A 382 17.61 -1.83 -14.56
N THR A 383 16.77 -1.09 -13.86
CA THR A 383 17.12 0.17 -13.15
C THR A 383 17.37 -0.02 -11.66
N GLY A 384 16.86 -1.10 -11.08
CA GLY A 384 17.04 -1.47 -9.68
C GLY A 384 17.02 -2.98 -9.49
N PRO A 385 17.50 -3.50 -8.34
CA PRO A 385 17.45 -4.93 -8.08
C PRO A 385 16.01 -5.44 -7.94
N THR A 386 15.83 -6.75 -8.15
CA THR A 386 14.57 -7.42 -7.80
C THR A 386 14.30 -7.24 -6.30
N SER A 387 13.13 -6.71 -5.96
CA SER A 387 12.76 -6.38 -4.58
C SER A 387 12.34 -7.64 -3.78
N SER A 388 12.19 -7.48 -2.47
CA SER A 388 11.62 -8.52 -1.59
C SER A 388 10.17 -8.86 -1.93
N PHE A 389 9.45 -7.94 -2.58
CA PHE A 389 8.10 -8.16 -3.14
C PHE A 389 8.12 -8.83 -4.53
N ARG A 390 9.29 -9.28 -5.02
CA ARG A 390 9.49 -9.87 -6.36
C ARG A 390 9.17 -8.93 -7.50
N GLU A 391 9.28 -7.62 -7.26
CA GLU A 391 9.12 -6.61 -8.30
C GLU A 391 10.47 -6.27 -8.95
N LEU A 392 10.46 -5.96 -10.24
CA LEU A 392 11.67 -5.59 -10.99
C LEU A 392 11.44 -4.33 -11.81
N SER A 393 12.17 -3.27 -11.48
CA SER A 393 12.06 -2.00 -12.20
C SER A 393 12.85 -2.02 -13.51
N VAL A 394 12.21 -1.58 -14.59
CA VAL A 394 12.84 -1.45 -15.90
C VAL A 394 12.47 -0.14 -16.57
N VAL A 395 13.30 0.24 -17.54
CA VAL A 395 12.96 1.24 -18.54
C VAL A 395 13.16 0.68 -19.94
N PRO A 396 12.50 1.25 -20.96
CA PRO A 396 12.87 1.00 -22.35
C PRO A 396 14.32 1.45 -22.65
N ALA A 397 14.91 0.92 -23.73
CA ALA A 397 16.23 1.36 -24.15
C ALA A 397 16.23 2.83 -24.62
N GLY A 398 17.21 3.63 -24.17
CA GLY A 398 17.38 5.03 -24.59
C GLY A 398 16.76 6.08 -23.65
N SER A 399 16.19 5.64 -22.53
CA SER A 399 15.64 6.46 -21.45
C SER A 399 16.68 7.32 -20.70
N GLY A 400 16.20 8.24 -19.84
CA GLY A 400 16.84 9.43 -19.26
C GLY A 400 18.23 9.32 -18.63
N VAL A 401 18.54 10.17 -17.66
CA VAL A 401 19.91 10.25 -17.11
C VAL A 401 20.25 8.97 -16.36
N ARG A 402 21.23 8.21 -16.88
CA ARG A 402 21.67 6.94 -16.30
C ARG A 402 22.79 7.13 -15.29
N THR A 403 22.79 6.30 -14.24
CA THR A 403 23.98 6.19 -13.38
C THR A 403 25.13 5.54 -14.13
N VAL A 404 26.36 5.70 -13.63
CA VAL A 404 27.56 5.03 -14.18
C VAL A 404 27.44 3.51 -14.24
N ARG A 405 26.50 2.91 -13.49
CA ARG A 405 26.31 1.47 -13.33
C ARG A 405 24.97 0.98 -13.88
N GLY A 406 24.28 1.84 -14.65
CA GLY A 406 23.10 1.45 -15.42
C GLY A 406 21.77 1.60 -14.69
N GLY A 407 21.73 2.25 -13.52
CA GLY A 407 20.48 2.70 -12.89
C GLY A 407 19.90 3.93 -13.58
N ILE A 408 18.72 4.39 -13.14
CA ILE A 408 18.13 5.67 -13.56
C ILE A 408 18.12 6.64 -12.38
N LEU A 409 18.63 7.85 -12.59
CA LEU A 409 18.82 8.80 -11.49
C LEU A 409 17.54 9.60 -11.27
N LEU A 410 17.04 9.64 -10.03
CA LEU A 410 16.01 10.61 -9.64
C LEU A 410 16.61 12.02 -9.65
N GLN A 411 15.89 13.02 -10.16
CA GLN A 411 16.35 14.40 -10.18
C GLN A 411 15.22 15.34 -9.75
N LYS A 412 15.59 16.56 -9.36
CA LYS A 412 14.63 17.60 -8.96
C LYS A 412 13.53 17.87 -10.00
N THR A 413 13.85 17.73 -11.28
CA THR A 413 12.97 18.05 -12.42
C THR A 413 12.62 16.83 -13.26
N ASP A 414 12.97 15.63 -12.79
CA ASP A 414 12.77 14.38 -13.52
C ASP A 414 12.59 13.22 -12.53
N SER A 415 11.34 12.75 -12.43
CA SER A 415 10.92 11.64 -11.58
C SER A 415 10.91 10.28 -12.30
N ASN A 416 11.52 10.23 -13.48
CA ASN A 416 11.65 9.06 -14.35
C ASN A 416 10.30 8.42 -14.73
N PRO A 417 9.37 9.16 -15.37
CA PRO A 417 8.08 8.64 -15.80
C PRO A 417 8.16 7.48 -16.81
N GLU A 418 9.30 7.27 -17.47
CA GLU A 418 9.50 6.14 -18.38
C GLU A 418 9.67 4.77 -17.69
N ARG A 419 9.73 4.77 -16.35
CA ARG A 419 9.95 3.58 -15.53
C ARG A 419 8.65 2.82 -15.32
N VAL A 420 8.74 1.50 -15.37
CA VAL A 420 7.63 0.60 -15.04
C VAL A 420 8.15 -0.57 -14.19
N LEU A 421 7.32 -1.05 -13.27
CA LEU A 421 7.65 -2.17 -12.41
C LEU A 421 7.06 -3.46 -12.99
N LEU A 422 7.92 -4.45 -13.25
CA LEU A 422 7.47 -5.81 -13.49
C LEU A 422 7.10 -6.45 -12.17
N ASP A 423 6.06 -7.28 -12.18
CA ASP A 423 5.51 -7.93 -10.99
C ASP A 423 5.18 -9.41 -11.25
N ASP A 424 5.07 -10.22 -10.19
CA ASP A 424 5.10 -11.68 -10.26
C ASP A 424 3.72 -12.36 -10.26
N VAL A 425 2.64 -11.57 -10.40
CA VAL A 425 1.25 -12.05 -10.36
C VAL A 425 0.98 -13.12 -11.43
N LEU A 426 1.52 -12.94 -12.64
CA LEU A 426 1.25 -13.83 -13.77
C LEU A 426 2.42 -14.79 -14.10
N ALA A 427 3.64 -14.39 -13.79
CA ALA A 427 4.82 -15.24 -13.95
C ALA A 427 5.92 -14.83 -12.96
N PRO A 428 6.72 -15.79 -12.46
CA PRO A 428 7.82 -15.47 -11.57
C PRO A 428 8.78 -14.46 -12.19
N ILE A 429 9.18 -13.46 -11.40
CA ILE A 429 10.23 -12.51 -11.75
C ILE A 429 11.59 -13.07 -11.32
N PRO A 430 12.62 -13.10 -12.19
CA PRO A 430 13.95 -13.59 -11.84
C PRO A 430 14.71 -12.58 -10.96
N ASP A 431 15.74 -13.06 -10.27
CA ASP A 431 16.69 -12.16 -9.61
C ASP A 431 17.51 -11.42 -10.67
N ALA A 432 17.53 -10.09 -10.57
CA ALA A 432 18.33 -9.20 -11.40
C ALA A 432 18.89 -8.07 -10.52
N LYS A 433 19.98 -7.47 -10.98
CA LYS A 433 20.62 -6.30 -10.37
C LYS A 433 20.59 -5.12 -11.31
N THR A 434 20.77 -3.92 -10.78
CA THR A 434 20.93 -2.70 -11.56
C THR A 434 21.96 -2.89 -12.69
N GLY A 435 21.61 -2.43 -13.89
CA GLY A 435 22.46 -2.53 -15.07
C GLY A 435 22.33 -3.84 -15.87
N ASP A 436 21.63 -4.85 -15.34
CA ASP A 436 21.23 -6.02 -16.14
C ASP A 436 20.22 -5.64 -17.24
N LYS A 437 19.98 -6.55 -18.17
CA LYS A 437 18.99 -6.39 -19.24
C LYS A 437 18.07 -7.59 -19.30
N LEU A 438 16.88 -7.40 -19.86
CA LEU A 438 15.99 -8.51 -20.19
C LEU A 438 16.09 -8.85 -21.68
N ALA A 439 16.13 -10.14 -21.99
CA ALA A 439 16.32 -10.61 -23.36
C ALA A 439 15.07 -10.37 -24.23
N GLY A 440 15.26 -9.77 -25.40
CA GLY A 440 14.22 -9.63 -26.42
C GLY A 440 13.11 -8.63 -26.02
N VAL A 441 11.88 -8.96 -26.40
CA VAL A 441 10.67 -8.22 -25.99
C VAL A 441 10.01 -8.99 -24.86
N VAL A 442 9.77 -8.33 -23.74
CA VAL A 442 9.02 -8.89 -22.62
C VAL A 442 7.55 -8.51 -22.81
N THR A 443 6.67 -9.52 -22.90
CA THR A 443 5.24 -9.33 -23.14
C THR A 443 4.41 -9.59 -21.88
N GLY A 444 3.35 -8.82 -21.70
CA GLY A 444 2.53 -8.85 -20.49
C GLY A 444 1.33 -7.90 -20.61
N VAL A 445 0.56 -7.80 -19.55
CA VAL A 445 -0.53 -6.82 -19.43
C VAL A 445 -0.14 -5.68 -18.49
N LEU A 446 -0.64 -4.48 -18.74
CA LEU A 446 -0.50 -3.37 -17.80
C LEU A 446 -1.62 -3.42 -16.76
N ASP A 447 -1.24 -3.19 -15.52
CA ASP A 447 -2.10 -3.12 -14.35
C ASP A 447 -1.59 -1.98 -13.45
N TYR A 448 -2.24 -1.74 -12.32
CA TYR A 448 -1.83 -0.71 -11.38
C TYR A 448 -2.09 -1.17 -9.93
N SER A 449 -1.10 -0.99 -9.06
CA SER A 449 -1.25 -1.27 -7.63
C SER A 449 -0.18 -0.57 -6.81
N PHE A 450 -0.47 -0.32 -5.52
CA PHE A 450 0.48 0.27 -4.56
C PHE A 450 1.21 1.51 -5.10
N GLY A 451 0.46 2.46 -5.66
CA GLY A 451 1.02 3.75 -6.09
C GLY A 451 1.91 3.66 -7.34
N ASN A 452 1.80 2.59 -8.14
CA ASN A 452 2.65 2.34 -9.30
C ASN A 452 1.93 1.56 -10.41
N PHE A 453 2.24 1.87 -11.67
CA PHE A 453 1.91 1.01 -12.80
C PHE A 453 2.73 -0.30 -12.74
N LYS A 454 2.04 -1.43 -12.88
CA LYS A 454 2.60 -2.78 -12.82
C LYS A 454 2.47 -3.45 -14.19
N PHE A 455 3.59 -3.88 -14.74
CA PHE A 455 3.61 -4.71 -15.92
C PHE A 455 3.64 -6.18 -15.50
N GLN A 456 2.62 -6.95 -15.84
CA GLN A 456 2.48 -8.35 -15.45
C GLN A 456 2.94 -9.28 -16.59
N PRO A 457 4.18 -9.79 -16.59
CA PRO A 457 4.67 -10.66 -17.67
C PRO A 457 3.94 -11.99 -17.65
N THR A 458 3.59 -12.53 -18.82
CA THR A 458 2.97 -13.87 -18.90
C THR A 458 3.98 -15.01 -19.01
N VAL A 459 5.26 -14.66 -19.18
CA VAL A 459 6.39 -15.59 -19.19
C VAL A 459 7.53 -14.98 -18.40
N THR A 460 8.18 -15.78 -17.55
CA THR A 460 9.37 -15.37 -16.79
C THR A 460 10.43 -14.79 -17.73
N PRO A 461 10.82 -13.51 -17.55
CA PRO A 461 11.85 -12.89 -18.36
C PRO A 461 13.21 -13.60 -18.21
N THR A 462 14.05 -13.53 -19.24
CA THR A 462 15.43 -14.01 -19.17
C THR A 462 16.39 -12.84 -18.94
N VAL A 463 17.15 -12.89 -17.84
CA VAL A 463 18.13 -11.86 -17.47
C VAL A 463 19.44 -12.05 -18.24
N ILE A 464 20.01 -10.95 -18.71
CA ILE A 464 21.34 -10.83 -19.30
C ILE A 464 22.20 -10.01 -18.33
N ASP A 465 23.25 -10.63 -17.80
CA ASP A 465 24.19 -10.00 -16.85
C ASP A 465 24.83 -8.74 -17.47
N GLY A 466 24.62 -7.59 -16.84
CA GLY A 466 25.21 -6.30 -17.18
C GLY A 466 26.66 -6.16 -16.70
N GLY A 467 27.16 -7.08 -15.89
CA GLY A 467 28.54 -7.13 -15.43
C GLY A 467 28.85 -6.25 -14.22
N VAL A 468 27.86 -5.60 -13.62
CA VAL A 468 27.99 -4.79 -12.40
C VAL A 468 28.52 -5.65 -11.24
N LYS A 469 29.51 -5.12 -10.49
CA LYS A 469 30.18 -5.80 -9.35
C LYS A 469 30.25 -4.88 -8.14
N ARG A 470 30.11 -5.46 -6.94
CA ARG A 470 30.21 -4.73 -5.67
C ARG A 470 31.53 -3.96 -5.58
N GLU A 471 31.45 -2.70 -5.20
CA GLU A 471 32.58 -1.79 -5.15
C GLU A 471 33.43 -1.96 -3.88
N VAL A 472 34.69 -1.56 -3.97
CA VAL A 472 35.63 -1.50 -2.85
C VAL A 472 36.30 -0.13 -2.86
N THR A 473 36.22 0.60 -1.75
CA THR A 473 36.89 1.89 -1.60
C THR A 473 38.39 1.73 -1.41
N LYS A 474 39.14 2.80 -1.74
CA LYS A 474 40.59 2.86 -1.50
C LYS A 474 40.91 2.95 0.00
N LYS A 475 41.99 2.31 0.45
CA LYS A 475 42.49 2.47 1.83
C LYS A 475 42.93 3.92 2.11
N SER A 476 42.67 4.39 3.32
CA SER A 476 43.23 5.66 3.84
C SER A 476 44.75 5.58 3.99
N SER A 477 45.44 6.67 3.66
CA SER A 477 46.87 6.80 3.96
C SER A 477 47.12 6.93 5.49
N PRO A 478 48.35 6.72 5.99
CA PRO A 478 48.65 6.80 7.43
C PRO A 478 48.35 8.15 8.10
N VAL A 479 48.25 9.23 7.32
CA VAL A 479 47.95 10.58 7.82
C VAL A 479 46.46 10.93 7.74
N GLN A 480 45.68 10.16 6.97
CA GLN A 480 44.25 10.36 6.82
C GLN A 480 43.47 9.59 7.88
N VAL A 481 42.39 10.19 8.37
CA VAL A 481 41.31 9.51 9.08
C VAL A 481 40.19 9.21 8.10
N SER A 482 39.72 7.97 8.07
CA SER A 482 38.49 7.58 7.35
C SER A 482 37.29 7.67 8.28
N VAL A 483 36.25 8.37 7.86
CA VAL A 483 34.97 8.49 8.56
C VAL A 483 33.87 8.00 7.62
N ALA A 484 33.16 6.95 8.01
CA ALA A 484 32.11 6.34 7.21
C ALA A 484 30.73 6.44 7.90
N THR A 485 29.66 6.38 7.11
CA THR A 485 28.26 6.22 7.56
C THR A 485 27.71 4.94 6.96
N PHE A 486 26.91 4.19 7.73
CA PHE A 486 26.36 2.91 7.26
C PHE A 486 25.08 2.59 8.03
N ASN A 487 23.94 2.77 7.36
CA ASN A 487 22.67 2.21 7.78
C ASN A 487 22.76 0.67 7.75
N VAL A 488 22.52 0.03 8.90
CA VAL A 488 22.63 -1.44 9.05
C VAL A 488 21.28 -2.17 9.00
N GLU A 489 20.19 -1.45 8.71
CA GLU A 489 18.83 -1.95 8.48
C GLU A 489 18.31 -2.82 9.64
N ASN A 490 17.76 -2.14 10.64
CA ASN A 490 17.17 -2.61 11.91
C ASN A 490 18.00 -3.67 12.65
N LEU A 491 19.33 -3.55 12.64
CA LEU A 491 20.23 -4.60 13.11
C LEU A 491 19.99 -4.97 14.58
N ASP A 492 19.67 -6.25 14.83
CA ASP A 492 19.50 -6.83 16.15
C ASP A 492 20.03 -8.29 16.22
N PRO A 493 20.24 -8.88 17.42
CA PRO A 493 20.78 -10.23 17.55
C PRO A 493 19.97 -11.35 16.86
N ALA A 494 18.67 -11.15 16.64
CA ALA A 494 17.76 -12.10 16.00
C ALA A 494 17.99 -12.24 14.48
N ASP A 495 18.60 -11.24 13.82
CA ASP A 495 18.98 -11.32 12.40
C ASP A 495 19.96 -12.47 12.10
N GLY A 496 20.66 -12.92 13.14
CA GLY A 496 21.52 -14.09 13.08
C GLY A 496 22.85 -13.87 12.34
N PRO A 497 23.72 -14.90 12.32
CA PRO A 497 25.11 -14.72 11.92
C PRO A 497 25.33 -14.24 10.49
N ALA A 498 24.42 -14.54 9.56
CA ALA A 498 24.57 -14.18 8.15
C ALA A 498 24.55 -12.66 7.93
N LYS A 499 23.61 -11.95 8.58
CA LYS A 499 23.53 -10.48 8.54
C LYS A 499 24.79 -9.85 9.14
N PHE A 500 25.18 -10.24 10.35
CA PHE A 500 26.39 -9.73 11.00
C PHE A 500 27.68 -10.05 10.22
N ASP A 501 27.82 -11.27 9.70
CA ASP A 501 28.98 -11.65 8.88
C ASP A 501 29.01 -10.83 7.58
N GLY A 502 27.86 -10.60 6.93
CA GLY A 502 27.74 -9.76 5.74
C GLY A 502 28.16 -8.30 5.98
N LEU A 503 27.61 -7.67 7.01
CA LEU A 503 27.98 -6.31 7.42
C LEU A 503 29.46 -6.21 7.80
N ALA A 504 29.99 -7.21 8.53
CA ALA A 504 31.40 -7.28 8.86
C ALA A 504 32.30 -7.39 7.62
N GLN A 505 31.93 -8.22 6.64
CA GLN A 505 32.66 -8.32 5.36
C GLN A 505 32.64 -6.98 4.62
N ALA A 506 31.51 -6.28 4.60
CA ALA A 506 31.39 -4.95 4.00
C ALA A 506 32.33 -3.94 4.69
N VAL A 507 32.32 -3.88 6.03
CA VAL A 507 33.20 -2.99 6.80
C VAL A 507 34.68 -3.29 6.53
N VAL A 508 35.08 -4.55 6.48
CA VAL A 508 36.49 -4.95 6.33
C VAL A 508 36.99 -4.80 4.89
N HIS A 509 36.22 -5.29 3.93
CA HIS A 509 36.66 -5.48 2.55
C HIS A 509 36.17 -4.40 1.60
N ASN A 510 34.92 -3.94 1.72
CA ASN A 510 34.35 -2.92 0.83
C ASN A 510 34.69 -1.50 1.32
N LEU A 511 34.51 -1.21 2.62
CA LEU A 511 34.86 0.08 3.24
C LEU A 511 36.33 0.18 3.67
N ALA A 512 37.10 -0.89 3.49
CA ALA A 512 38.52 -0.95 3.82
C ALA A 512 38.86 -0.63 5.29
N ALA A 513 37.97 -1.03 6.22
CA ALA A 513 38.09 -0.86 7.67
C ALA A 513 38.28 0.61 8.12
N PRO A 514 37.23 1.45 8.02
CA PRO A 514 37.28 2.88 8.31
C PRO A 514 37.67 3.15 9.77
N ASP A 515 38.35 4.27 10.04
CA ASP A 515 38.83 4.58 11.40
C ASP A 515 37.68 4.94 12.36
N ILE A 516 36.65 5.61 11.84
CA ILE A 516 35.40 5.95 12.52
C ILE A 516 34.24 5.52 11.61
N LEU A 517 33.24 4.87 12.21
CA LEU A 517 32.00 4.45 11.58
C LEU A 517 30.83 5.04 12.38
N GLY A 518 30.01 5.86 11.73
CA GLY A 518 28.65 6.15 12.19
C GLY A 518 27.73 5.05 11.70
N LEU A 519 26.88 4.56 12.60
CA LEU A 519 25.88 3.55 12.31
C LEU A 519 24.49 4.15 12.53
N GLU A 520 23.58 3.79 11.64
CA GLU A 520 22.16 4.07 11.69
C GLU A 520 21.40 2.73 11.78
N GLU A 521 20.16 2.75 12.25
CA GLU A 521 19.34 1.55 12.43
C GLU A 521 19.94 0.49 13.39
N VAL A 522 20.60 0.90 14.47
CA VAL A 522 21.01 -0.04 15.54
C VAL A 522 19.84 -0.26 16.48
N GLN A 523 19.42 -1.52 16.62
CA GLN A 523 18.23 -1.93 17.35
C GLN A 523 18.59 -2.67 18.66
N ASP A 524 17.69 -2.61 19.66
CA ASP A 524 17.76 -3.23 20.99
C ASP A 524 18.33 -4.64 20.99
N ASN A 525 18.79 -5.08 22.16
CA ASN A 525 19.33 -6.43 22.32
C ASN A 525 18.31 -7.54 22.04
N ASP A 526 17.02 -7.24 21.91
CA ASP A 526 15.92 -8.17 21.69
C ASP A 526 15.01 -7.81 20.50
N GLY A 527 15.47 -7.00 19.54
CA GLY A 527 14.68 -6.73 18.33
C GLY A 527 13.53 -5.76 18.58
N ALA A 528 12.57 -5.75 17.67
CA ALA A 528 11.32 -4.99 17.78
C ALA A 528 10.39 -5.45 18.93
N VAL A 529 10.86 -6.31 19.83
CA VAL A 529 10.08 -6.81 20.96
C VAL A 529 9.91 -5.67 21.98
N ASN A 530 8.67 -5.23 22.15
CA ASN A 530 8.32 -4.19 23.12
C ASN A 530 8.36 -4.72 24.58
N SER A 531 9.57 -4.96 25.09
CA SER A 531 9.86 -5.52 26.42
C SER A 531 10.30 -4.48 27.45
N GLY A 532 10.54 -3.24 27.00
CA GLY A 532 11.19 -2.18 27.78
C GLY A 532 12.73 -2.25 27.76
N THR A 533 13.31 -3.17 26.99
CA THR A 533 14.75 -3.20 26.73
C THR A 533 15.12 -2.07 25.77
N VAL A 534 16.11 -1.26 26.16
CA VAL A 534 16.66 -0.16 25.33
C VAL A 534 18.15 -0.32 25.02
N ALA A 535 18.78 -1.32 25.65
CA ALA A 535 20.22 -1.52 25.58
C ALA A 535 20.64 -2.09 24.21
N ALA A 536 21.81 -1.65 23.73
CA ALA A 536 22.39 -1.97 22.42
C ALA A 536 23.67 -2.82 22.46
N ASP A 537 24.15 -3.13 23.66
CA ASP A 537 25.51 -3.59 23.87
C ASP A 537 25.74 -5.00 23.28
N VAL A 538 24.75 -5.88 23.31
CA VAL A 538 24.84 -7.21 22.68
C VAL A 538 24.91 -7.06 21.16
N THR A 539 24.05 -6.25 20.57
CA THR A 539 24.04 -5.95 19.12
C THR A 539 25.41 -5.43 18.66
N LEU A 540 25.91 -4.37 19.30
CA LEU A 540 27.17 -3.72 18.92
C LEU A 540 28.39 -4.60 19.19
N ASN A 541 28.41 -5.37 20.28
CA ASN A 541 29.49 -6.33 20.56
C ASN A 541 29.50 -7.48 19.55
N THR A 542 28.33 -7.92 19.09
CA THR A 542 28.21 -8.97 18.08
C THR A 542 28.77 -8.50 16.74
N LEU A 543 28.44 -7.29 16.29
CA LEU A 543 29.03 -6.71 15.09
C LEU A 543 30.55 -6.50 15.23
N ALA A 544 31.02 -6.00 16.36
CA ALA A 544 32.46 -5.84 16.62
C ALA A 544 33.21 -7.18 16.57
N ALA A 545 32.62 -8.25 17.11
CA ALA A 545 33.19 -9.60 17.05
C ALA A 545 33.18 -10.15 15.61
N ALA A 546 32.10 -9.93 14.86
CA ALA A 546 32.00 -10.33 13.46
C ALA A 546 33.06 -9.64 12.58
N ILE A 547 33.34 -8.35 12.81
CA ILE A 547 34.42 -7.62 12.12
C ILE A 547 35.79 -8.26 12.36
N VAL A 548 36.10 -8.64 13.60
CA VAL A 548 37.35 -9.36 13.92
C VAL A 548 37.39 -10.73 13.26
N LYS A 549 36.26 -11.47 13.28
CA LYS A 549 36.12 -12.77 12.62
C LYS A 549 36.32 -12.69 11.11
N ALA A 550 35.89 -11.59 10.48
CA ALA A 550 36.13 -11.29 9.06
C ALA A 550 37.58 -10.91 8.73
N GLY A 551 38.48 -10.84 9.72
CA GLY A 551 39.88 -10.44 9.55
C GLY A 551 40.12 -8.94 9.67
N GLY A 552 39.12 -8.19 10.16
CA GLY A 552 39.20 -6.77 10.45
C GLY A 552 39.92 -6.41 11.75
N PRO A 553 40.16 -5.11 11.99
CA PRO A 553 40.72 -4.63 13.25
C PRO A 553 39.68 -4.68 14.38
N LYS A 554 40.14 -4.53 15.62
CA LYS A 554 39.25 -4.40 16.77
C LYS A 554 38.61 -3.01 16.81
N TYR A 555 37.28 -2.98 16.80
CA TYR A 555 36.48 -1.79 17.07
C TYR A 555 36.01 -1.75 18.53
N THR A 556 35.77 -0.55 19.02
CA THR A 556 34.96 -0.27 20.21
C THR A 556 33.89 0.76 19.83
N TRP A 557 32.88 0.97 20.68
CA TRP A 557 31.70 1.73 20.31
C TRP A 557 31.25 2.72 21.40
N ARG A 558 30.42 3.71 21.00
CA ARG A 558 29.75 4.66 21.89
C ARG A 558 28.33 4.91 21.37
N GLU A 559 27.36 4.83 22.26
CA GLU A 559 25.97 5.20 22.02
C GLU A 559 25.34 5.77 23.31
N ILE A 560 24.07 6.15 23.25
CA ILE A 560 23.25 6.54 24.41
C ILE A 560 21.90 5.86 24.24
N ASP A 561 21.51 4.98 25.18
CA ASP A 561 20.21 4.32 25.17
C ASP A 561 19.06 5.34 24.98
N PRO A 562 18.08 5.08 24.11
CA PRO A 562 16.88 5.91 23.99
C PRO A 562 16.01 5.88 25.24
N VAL A 563 15.01 6.78 25.27
CA VAL A 563 13.88 6.59 26.18
C VAL A 563 12.92 5.58 25.57
N ASP A 564 12.60 4.54 26.34
CA ASP A 564 11.72 3.44 25.92
C ASP A 564 10.40 3.93 25.30
N GLY A 565 10.15 3.50 24.06
CA GLY A 565 8.97 3.82 23.26
C GLY A 565 8.83 5.30 22.88
N LYS A 566 9.92 6.09 22.90
CA LYS A 566 9.91 7.52 22.53
C LYS A 566 10.74 7.86 21.30
N GLU A 567 11.71 7.02 20.96
CA GLU A 567 12.52 7.15 19.75
C GLU A 567 12.39 5.84 18.96
N GLY A 568 12.39 5.91 17.63
CA GLY A 568 12.31 4.68 16.83
C GLY A 568 12.06 4.90 15.35
N GLY A 569 11.83 3.80 14.66
CA GLY A 569 11.53 3.71 13.24
C GLY A 569 10.62 2.51 13.00
N GLU A 570 11.09 1.32 13.37
CA GLU A 570 10.29 0.10 13.45
C GLU A 570 9.38 0.07 14.68
N PRO A 571 8.08 -0.26 14.52
CA PRO A 571 7.15 -0.40 15.64
C PRO A 571 7.63 -1.41 16.69
N GLY A 572 7.70 -0.97 17.95
CA GLY A 572 8.06 -1.80 19.10
C GLY A 572 9.53 -1.75 19.50
N GLY A 573 10.42 -1.30 18.60
CA GLY A 573 11.85 -1.18 18.86
C GLY A 573 12.32 0.25 19.18
N ASN A 574 13.46 0.37 19.85
CA ASN A 574 14.10 1.66 20.19
C ASN A 574 15.36 1.90 19.35
N ILE A 575 15.18 2.09 18.04
CA ILE A 575 16.29 2.34 17.11
C ILE A 575 17.11 3.57 17.52
N ARG A 576 18.43 3.50 17.38
CA ARG A 576 19.36 4.64 17.55
C ARG A 576 20.47 4.66 16.51
N VAL A 577 21.25 5.73 16.58
CA VAL A 577 22.56 5.86 15.93
C VAL A 577 23.68 5.53 16.92
N ALA A 578 24.82 5.07 16.42
CA ALA A 578 26.00 4.74 17.22
C ALA A 578 27.31 5.10 16.54
N PHE A 579 28.39 5.23 17.33
CA PHE A 579 29.76 5.25 16.82
C PHE A 579 30.42 3.89 17.02
N MET A 580 31.16 3.42 16.02
CA MET A 580 32.24 2.45 16.18
C MET A 580 33.56 3.06 15.72
N TYR A 581 34.66 2.77 16.39
CA TYR A 581 35.99 3.26 15.98
C TYR A 581 37.11 2.27 16.32
N ARG A 582 38.17 2.34 15.53
CA ARG A 582 39.33 1.45 15.64
C ARG A 582 40.14 1.71 16.90
N THR A 583 40.70 0.64 17.46
CA THR A 583 41.57 0.72 18.66
C THR A 583 43.06 0.55 18.35
N ASP A 584 43.41 0.24 17.10
CA ASP A 584 44.78 -0.01 16.61
C ASP A 584 45.38 1.18 15.83
N LYS A 585 44.68 2.32 15.82
CA LYS A 585 45.00 3.54 15.06
C LYS A 585 45.10 4.75 15.99
N PRO A 586 45.69 5.88 15.55
CA PRO A 586 45.81 7.09 16.38
C PRO A 586 44.49 7.87 16.54
N VAL A 587 43.34 7.28 16.20
CA VAL A 587 42.02 7.79 16.54
C VAL A 587 41.74 7.55 18.01
N LYS A 588 41.24 8.56 18.71
CA LYS A 588 40.77 8.42 20.10
C LYS A 588 39.45 9.14 20.27
N PHE A 589 38.48 8.46 20.85
CA PHE A 589 37.27 9.10 21.34
C PHE A 589 37.58 9.85 22.64
N VAL A 590 37.06 11.07 22.78
CA VAL A 590 37.22 11.89 23.98
C VAL A 590 36.00 11.71 24.85
N ASP A 591 36.08 10.81 25.83
CA ASP A 591 34.99 10.57 26.78
C ASP A 591 34.82 11.74 27.76
N ARG A 592 33.59 12.26 27.84
CA ARG A 592 33.17 13.24 28.85
C ARG A 592 31.80 12.86 29.39
N ALA A 593 31.74 12.64 30.71
CA ALA A 593 30.52 12.27 31.40
C ALA A 593 29.46 13.39 31.33
N GLY A 594 28.20 13.01 31.57
CA GLY A 594 27.06 13.93 31.59
C GLY A 594 26.08 13.76 30.43
N GLY A 595 26.38 12.89 29.45
CA GLY A 595 25.45 12.51 28.40
C GLY A 595 24.37 11.57 28.91
N GLY A 596 23.17 11.69 28.36
CA GLY A 596 22.02 10.83 28.63
C GLY A 596 20.90 11.09 27.64
N SER A 597 19.87 10.22 27.60
CA SER A 597 18.83 10.20 26.57
C SER A 597 18.06 11.53 26.47
N THR A 598 17.87 12.23 27.59
CA THR A 598 17.14 13.51 27.67
C THR A 598 18.03 14.72 27.94
N VAL A 599 19.36 14.54 27.93
CA VAL A 599 20.33 15.61 28.28
C VAL A 599 21.08 16.06 27.03
N ALA A 600 20.84 17.31 26.63
CA ALA A 600 21.55 17.93 25.53
C ALA A 600 23.04 18.10 25.84
N THR A 601 23.91 17.69 24.91
CA THR A 601 25.30 18.16 24.95
C THR A 601 25.38 19.59 24.42
N THR A 602 26.28 20.37 24.99
CA THR A 602 26.47 21.80 24.69
C THR A 602 27.91 22.07 24.34
N ILE A 603 28.18 23.18 23.64
CA ILE A 603 29.55 23.52 23.26
C ILE A 603 30.19 24.41 24.33
N THR A 604 31.24 23.89 24.96
CA THR A 604 32.13 24.62 25.88
C THR A 604 33.36 25.14 25.14
N ALA A 605 34.17 25.98 25.79
CA ALA A 605 35.45 26.44 25.25
C ALA A 605 36.57 26.21 26.27
N ASP A 606 37.75 25.79 25.81
CA ASP A 606 38.94 25.80 26.66
C ASP A 606 39.48 27.22 26.88
N ARG A 607 40.57 27.33 27.66
CA ARG A 607 41.25 28.60 27.93
C ARG A 607 41.81 29.30 26.68
N PHE A 608 41.93 28.58 25.57
CA PHE A 608 42.41 29.08 24.28
C PHE A 608 41.25 29.37 23.32
N GLY A 609 40.00 29.23 23.76
CA GLY A 609 38.81 29.45 22.95
C GLY A 609 38.44 28.27 22.04
N LYS A 610 39.12 27.11 22.15
CA LYS A 610 38.82 25.94 21.32
C LYS A 610 37.52 25.27 21.78
N PRO A 611 36.61 24.91 20.88
CA PRO A 611 35.37 24.26 21.23
C PRO A 611 35.62 22.86 21.81
N HIS A 612 34.76 22.44 22.74
CA HIS A 612 34.67 21.07 23.24
C HIS A 612 33.22 20.72 23.54
N LEU A 613 32.84 19.45 23.37
CA LEU A 613 31.52 18.99 23.83
C LEU A 613 31.49 18.97 25.36
N SER A 614 30.37 19.36 25.98
CA SER A 614 30.18 19.26 27.43
C SER A 614 30.03 17.81 27.89
N ALA A 615 29.37 16.99 27.06
CA ALA A 615 29.30 15.53 27.16
C ALA A 615 29.67 14.89 25.81
N SER A 616 30.42 13.79 25.86
CA SER A 616 30.87 13.04 24.67
C SER A 616 30.96 11.55 25.05
N PRO A 617 30.11 10.67 24.50
CA PRO A 617 29.04 10.98 23.53
C PRO A 617 27.96 11.89 24.13
N GLY A 618 27.21 12.59 23.28
CA GLY A 618 26.12 13.45 23.71
C GLY A 618 25.02 13.62 22.67
N ARG A 619 23.76 13.76 23.10
CA ARG A 619 22.61 13.95 22.21
C ARG A 619 22.48 15.40 21.75
N VAL A 620 22.10 15.61 20.50
CA VAL A 620 21.85 16.94 19.92
C VAL A 620 20.40 17.36 20.16
N ASP A 621 20.21 18.28 21.11
CA ASP A 621 18.90 18.89 21.41
C ASP A 621 17.74 17.86 21.61
N PRO A 622 17.89 16.85 22.49
CA PRO A 622 16.91 15.75 22.67
C PRO A 622 15.51 16.21 23.13
N ALA A 623 15.36 17.43 23.62
CA ALA A 623 14.06 17.99 24.02
C ALA A 623 13.30 18.66 22.86
N ASN A 624 13.91 18.74 21.67
CA ASN A 624 13.29 19.36 20.51
C ASN A 624 12.11 18.51 20.00
N PRO A 625 10.90 19.08 19.80
CA PRO A 625 9.76 18.36 19.26
C PRO A 625 10.00 17.73 17.89
N ALA A 626 10.99 18.20 17.12
CA ALA A 626 11.39 17.60 15.85
C ALA A 626 11.82 16.12 15.97
N TRP A 627 12.20 15.70 17.19
CA TRP A 627 12.62 14.33 17.50
C TRP A 627 11.50 13.45 18.06
N ALA A 628 10.25 13.93 18.16
CA ALA A 628 9.14 13.08 18.57
C ALA A 628 9.02 11.87 17.64
N ASP A 629 8.97 10.66 18.20
CA ASP A 629 8.81 9.38 17.48
C ASP A 629 9.88 9.14 16.40
N THR A 630 11.10 9.62 16.61
CA THR A 630 12.24 9.45 15.68
C THR A 630 13.56 9.56 16.44
N ARG A 631 14.67 9.29 15.77
CA ARG A 631 16.00 9.16 16.39
C ARG A 631 16.61 10.52 16.71
N VAL A 632 17.12 10.71 17.93
CA VAL A 632 17.90 11.91 18.28
C VAL A 632 19.38 11.73 17.84
N PRO A 633 20.01 12.70 17.14
CA PRO A 633 21.40 12.58 16.70
C PRO A 633 22.43 12.43 17.85
N LEU A 634 23.55 11.79 17.54
CA LEU A 634 24.65 11.54 18.48
C LEU A 634 25.90 12.32 18.05
N ALA A 635 26.37 13.21 18.92
CA ALA A 635 27.62 13.95 18.73
C ALA A 635 28.76 13.31 19.53
N GLY A 636 29.93 13.20 18.89
CA GLY A 636 31.16 12.70 19.50
C GLY A 636 32.35 13.60 19.18
N GLU A 637 33.24 13.76 20.16
CA GLU A 637 34.53 14.41 19.95
C GLU A 637 35.63 13.36 19.85
N PHE A 638 36.36 13.40 18.74
CA PHE A 638 37.50 12.54 18.47
C PHE A 638 38.79 13.36 18.41
N THR A 639 39.92 12.68 18.56
CA THR A 639 41.23 13.22 18.17
C THR A 639 41.90 12.31 17.16
N TRP A 640 42.55 12.91 16.17
CA TRP A 640 43.40 12.24 15.19
C TRP A 640 44.73 12.98 15.11
N LEU A 641 45.84 12.28 15.39
CA LEU A 641 47.18 12.88 15.42
C LEU A 641 47.25 14.20 16.23
N GLY A 642 46.46 14.29 17.31
CA GLY A 642 46.39 15.45 18.20
C GLY A 642 45.47 16.59 17.74
N GLN A 643 44.81 16.48 16.58
CA GLN A 643 43.79 17.43 16.13
C GLN A 643 42.39 16.96 16.53
N SER A 644 41.56 17.87 17.04
CA SER A 644 40.15 17.58 17.35
C SER A 644 39.32 17.43 16.07
N LEU A 645 38.37 16.51 16.12
CA LEU A 645 37.39 16.23 15.07
C LEU A 645 36.03 15.99 15.73
N PHE A 646 35.03 16.81 15.40
CA PHE A 646 33.66 16.62 15.84
C PHE A 646 32.91 15.81 14.79
N VAL A 647 32.23 14.75 15.21
CA VAL A 647 31.40 13.92 14.32
C VAL A 647 29.99 13.89 14.89
N VAL A 648 28.98 14.09 14.04
CA VAL A 648 27.56 14.00 14.38
C VAL A 648 26.91 12.96 13.48
N VAL A 649 26.40 11.86 14.06
CA VAL A 649 25.64 10.82 13.36
C VAL A 649 24.16 11.15 13.47
N ASN A 650 23.45 11.08 12.34
CA ASN A 650 22.04 11.41 12.23
C ASN A 650 21.28 10.25 11.60
N HIS A 651 20.00 10.16 11.91
CA HIS A 651 19.07 9.33 11.14
C HIS A 651 17.70 10.01 11.18
N PHE A 652 17.37 10.77 10.13
CA PHE A 652 16.18 11.62 10.09
C PHE A 652 14.91 10.84 9.75
N SER A 653 13.75 11.43 10.02
CA SER A 653 12.47 10.77 9.76
C SER A 653 12.29 10.43 8.28
N SER A 654 11.80 9.21 8.01
CA SER A 654 11.59 8.72 6.64
C SER A 654 10.56 9.55 5.87
N LYS A 655 10.46 9.30 4.57
CA LYS A 655 9.44 9.91 3.69
C LYS A 655 8.08 9.21 3.77
N GLY A 656 7.88 8.32 4.76
CA GLY A 656 6.62 7.63 4.96
C GLY A 656 5.46 8.61 5.20
N GLY A 657 4.34 8.39 4.50
CA GLY A 657 3.16 9.27 4.54
C GLY A 657 3.18 10.42 3.52
N ASP A 658 4.25 10.55 2.71
CA ASP A 658 4.20 11.35 1.49
C ASP A 658 3.31 10.65 0.44
N ASP A 659 2.69 11.41 -0.46
CA ASP A 659 1.95 10.84 -1.58
C ASP A 659 2.88 10.05 -2.54
N PRO A 660 2.40 8.95 -3.15
CA PRO A 660 3.20 8.20 -4.12
C PRO A 660 3.44 9.01 -5.40
N LEU A 661 4.55 8.73 -6.09
CA LEU A 661 4.90 9.42 -7.34
C LEU A 661 3.83 9.25 -8.43
N TRP A 662 3.25 8.04 -8.55
CA TRP A 662 2.17 7.73 -9.48
C TRP A 662 0.78 7.78 -8.83
N GLY A 663 0.64 8.55 -7.74
CA GLY A 663 -0.64 8.73 -7.08
C GLY A 663 -1.60 9.66 -7.81
N ARG A 664 -2.85 9.65 -7.37
CA ARG A 664 -3.90 10.55 -7.87
C ARG A 664 -3.66 12.02 -7.52
N PHE A 665 -2.84 12.31 -6.51
CA PHE A 665 -2.58 13.69 -6.08
C PHE A 665 -1.29 14.20 -6.73
N GLN A 666 -1.42 15.15 -7.65
CA GLN A 666 -0.32 15.75 -8.38
C GLN A 666 -0.23 17.28 -8.15
N PRO A 667 0.99 17.83 -7.95
CA PRO A 667 2.22 17.10 -7.64
C PRO A 667 2.12 16.40 -6.27
N PRO A 668 2.88 15.31 -6.01
CA PRO A 668 2.78 14.56 -4.76
C PRO A 668 3.06 15.43 -3.52
N VAL A 669 2.20 15.35 -2.51
CA VAL A 669 2.38 16.10 -1.26
C VAL A 669 3.44 15.43 -0.39
N GLN A 670 4.53 16.16 -0.13
CA GLN A 670 5.60 15.73 0.78
C GLN A 670 5.31 16.14 2.23
N SER A 671 4.29 15.53 2.83
CA SER A 671 3.81 15.85 4.18
C SER A 671 4.87 15.68 5.28
N SER A 672 5.86 14.80 5.04
CA SER A 672 6.96 14.50 5.97
C SER A 672 8.08 15.56 5.97
N ALA A 673 8.24 16.33 4.89
CA ALA A 673 9.38 17.24 4.71
C ALA A 673 9.52 18.33 5.79
N PRO A 674 8.44 18.98 6.28
CA PRO A 674 8.55 19.99 7.34
C PRO A 674 9.22 19.49 8.62
N LYS A 675 9.01 18.22 9.01
CA LYS A 675 9.66 17.62 10.18
C LYS A 675 11.17 17.49 9.95
N ARG A 676 11.59 16.98 8.78
CA ARG A 676 13.01 16.91 8.40
C ARG A 676 13.68 18.29 8.36
N HIS A 677 12.98 19.33 7.90
CA HIS A 677 13.51 20.70 7.97
C HIS A 677 13.83 21.15 9.42
N GLN A 678 12.96 20.82 10.38
CA GLN A 678 13.18 21.15 11.79
C GLN A 678 14.35 20.34 12.39
N GLN A 679 14.49 19.06 12.00
CA GLN A 679 15.62 18.21 12.38
C GLN A 679 16.95 18.76 11.85
N ALA A 680 16.96 19.15 10.57
CA ALA A 680 18.09 19.81 9.94
C ALA A 680 18.46 21.12 10.66
N GLN A 681 17.48 21.93 11.06
CA GLN A 681 17.71 23.18 11.82
C GLN A 681 18.34 22.91 13.19
N ALA A 682 17.91 21.88 13.90
CA ALA A 682 18.48 21.51 15.21
C ALA A 682 19.96 21.09 15.09
N VAL A 683 20.27 20.22 14.13
CA VAL A 683 21.65 19.78 13.87
C VAL A 683 22.52 20.93 13.36
N ARG A 684 22.00 21.74 12.43
CA ARG A 684 22.70 22.93 11.93
C ARG A 684 23.02 23.90 13.06
N GLY A 685 22.04 24.20 13.91
CA GLY A 685 22.21 25.09 15.06
C GLY A 685 23.27 24.60 16.04
N PHE A 686 23.37 23.29 16.24
CA PHE A 686 24.45 22.68 17.04
C PHE A 686 25.83 22.86 16.40
N VAL A 687 25.95 22.62 15.10
CA VAL A 687 27.20 22.83 14.35
C VAL A 687 27.62 24.31 14.37
N ASP A 688 26.66 25.23 14.23
CA ASP A 688 26.92 26.66 14.31
C ASP A 688 27.48 27.09 15.67
N GLN A 689 27.08 26.44 16.77
CA GLN A 689 27.69 26.70 18.09
C GLN A 689 29.16 26.28 18.14
N ILE A 690 29.56 25.22 17.43
CA ILE A 690 30.96 24.80 17.30
C ILE A 690 31.72 25.84 16.48
N LEU A 691 31.22 26.17 15.29
CA LEU A 691 31.87 27.07 14.33
C LEU A 691 31.89 28.53 14.80
N ALA A 692 30.96 28.94 15.67
CA ALA A 692 30.97 30.24 16.31
C ALA A 692 32.16 30.42 17.27
N LYS A 693 32.59 29.34 17.95
CA LYS A 693 33.78 29.36 18.82
C LYS A 693 35.06 29.22 18.01
N ASP A 694 35.07 28.31 17.04
CA ASP A 694 36.21 28.12 16.14
C ASP A 694 35.74 27.84 14.71
N LYS A 695 35.89 28.84 13.84
CA LYS A 695 35.52 28.75 12.41
C LYS A 695 36.38 27.73 11.64
N GLY A 696 37.53 27.35 12.19
CA GLY A 696 38.41 26.32 11.64
C GLY A 696 38.22 24.95 12.30
N ALA A 697 37.17 24.75 13.10
CA ALA A 697 36.89 23.44 13.69
C ALA A 697 36.66 22.38 12.61
N ASN A 698 37.24 21.21 12.80
CA ASN A 698 37.00 20.04 11.95
C ASN A 698 35.66 19.40 12.37
N VAL A 699 34.64 19.52 11.53
CA VAL A 699 33.30 19.00 11.80
C VAL A 699 32.89 18.10 10.65
N VAL A 700 32.35 16.93 10.98
CA VAL A 700 31.70 16.00 10.06
C VAL A 700 30.28 15.75 10.56
N VAL A 701 29.30 15.96 9.70
CA VAL A 701 27.90 15.59 9.92
C VAL A 701 27.60 14.49 8.92
N LEU A 702 27.17 13.33 9.38
CA LEU A 702 26.91 12.19 8.52
C LEU A 702 25.64 11.46 8.95
N GLY A 703 25.04 10.72 8.03
CA GLY A 703 23.88 9.91 8.32
C GLY A 703 22.93 9.77 7.14
N ASP A 704 21.96 8.88 7.28
CA ASP A 704 20.74 8.89 6.49
C ASP A 704 19.86 10.11 6.86
N LEU A 705 19.77 11.07 5.94
CA LEU A 705 18.93 12.25 6.10
C LEU A 705 17.50 12.05 5.60
N ASN A 706 17.22 10.90 4.96
CA ASN A 706 15.94 10.61 4.30
C ASN A 706 15.50 11.72 3.34
N ASP A 707 16.46 12.40 2.71
CA ASP A 707 16.21 13.49 1.78
C ASP A 707 17.33 13.69 0.77
N PHE A 708 16.98 14.27 -0.36
CA PHE A 708 17.86 14.40 -1.52
C PHE A 708 18.94 15.48 -1.34
N ASP A 709 20.02 15.42 -2.11
CA ASP A 709 21.07 16.45 -2.10
C ASP A 709 20.54 17.81 -2.60
N TRP A 710 19.47 17.86 -3.40
CA TRP A 710 18.81 19.11 -3.81
C TRP A 710 17.63 19.54 -2.91
N SER A 711 17.41 18.87 -1.78
CA SER A 711 16.29 19.15 -0.88
C SER A 711 16.51 20.41 -0.02
N GLY A 712 15.41 20.98 0.47
CA GLY A 712 15.45 22.03 1.49
C GLY A 712 16.12 21.57 2.79
N THR A 713 15.95 20.30 3.16
CA THR A 713 16.59 19.66 4.32
C THR A 713 18.12 19.72 4.21
N ALA A 714 18.66 19.29 3.07
CA ALA A 714 20.10 19.33 2.81
C ALA A 714 20.63 20.77 2.78
N ASP A 715 19.92 21.70 2.13
CA ASP A 715 20.29 23.12 2.08
C ASP A 715 20.35 23.79 3.48
N ILE A 716 19.43 23.43 4.38
CA ILE A 716 19.45 23.89 5.77
C ILE A 716 20.73 23.44 6.49
N LEU A 717 21.13 22.17 6.33
CA LEU A 717 22.36 21.65 6.95
C LEU A 717 23.62 22.29 6.35
N VAL A 718 23.67 22.43 5.03
CA VAL A 718 24.76 23.12 4.31
C VAL A 718 24.93 24.54 4.83
N GLY A 719 23.82 25.26 5.05
CA GLY A 719 23.81 26.64 5.50
C GLY A 719 24.50 27.59 4.52
N SER A 720 25.10 28.67 5.01
CA SER A 720 25.67 29.71 4.13
C SER A 720 26.92 30.40 4.69
N GLY A 721 27.60 31.15 3.82
CA GLY A 721 28.74 31.98 4.19
C GLY A 721 30.01 31.19 4.52
N LYS A 722 30.84 31.73 5.43
CA LYS A 722 32.16 31.16 5.78
C LYS A 722 32.07 29.92 6.68
N THR A 723 30.88 29.61 7.19
CA THR A 723 30.59 28.43 8.01
C THR A 723 29.70 27.45 7.26
N ALA A 724 29.52 27.62 5.95
CA ALA A 724 28.82 26.65 5.12
C ALA A 724 29.59 25.32 5.14
N LEU A 725 28.88 24.23 5.35
CA LEU A 725 29.43 22.90 5.20
C LEU A 725 29.50 22.54 3.71
N ILE A 726 30.35 21.58 3.38
CA ILE A 726 30.45 21.01 2.05
C ILE A 726 29.73 19.68 2.10
N ASP A 727 28.64 19.59 1.35
CA ASP A 727 27.93 18.34 1.09
C ASP A 727 28.75 17.54 0.08
N GLU A 728 29.41 16.47 0.56
CA GLU A 728 30.31 15.65 -0.24
C GLU A 728 29.60 14.95 -1.41
N PRO A 729 28.37 14.39 -1.28
CA PRO A 729 27.56 13.97 -2.42
C PRO A 729 27.49 15.01 -3.56
N ARG A 730 27.30 16.31 -3.24
CA ARG A 730 27.24 17.38 -4.25
C ARG A 730 28.57 17.63 -4.97
N THR A 731 29.68 17.03 -4.52
CA THR A 731 30.99 17.13 -5.17
C THR A 731 31.20 16.08 -6.26
N LEU A 732 30.41 15.00 -6.26
CA LEU A 732 30.47 13.96 -7.27
C LEU A 732 29.80 14.39 -8.59
N PRO A 733 30.19 13.80 -9.74
CA PRO A 733 29.40 13.83 -10.96
C PRO A 733 27.95 13.42 -10.70
N LEU A 734 27.00 14.04 -11.39
CA LEU A 734 25.56 13.82 -11.16
C LEU A 734 25.18 12.32 -11.20
N ASN A 735 25.73 11.58 -12.16
CA ASN A 735 25.48 10.14 -12.38
C ASN A 735 26.15 9.20 -11.36
N GLU A 736 26.81 9.74 -10.33
CA GLU A 736 27.39 9.01 -9.19
C GLU A 736 26.69 9.38 -7.86
N ARG A 737 25.66 10.25 -7.88
CA ARG A 737 24.98 10.74 -6.66
C ARG A 737 23.81 9.87 -6.24
N TYR A 738 24.09 8.67 -5.76
CA TYR A 738 23.06 7.81 -5.18
C TYR A 738 23.67 6.93 -4.10
N SER A 739 22.88 6.56 -3.10
CA SER A 739 23.21 5.55 -2.10
C SER A 739 22.06 4.57 -1.86
N TYR A 740 20.93 4.77 -2.52
CA TYR A 740 19.70 4.03 -2.31
C TYR A 740 18.98 3.84 -3.64
N VAL A 741 18.30 2.71 -3.82
CA VAL A 741 17.48 2.43 -5.00
C VAL A 741 16.07 2.08 -4.57
N PHE A 742 15.12 2.98 -4.81
CA PHE A 742 13.71 2.82 -4.40
C PHE A 742 12.82 2.76 -5.63
N GLU A 743 12.04 1.69 -5.78
CA GLU A 743 11.17 1.46 -6.94
C GLU A 743 11.94 1.59 -8.28
N GLY A 744 13.25 1.34 -8.25
CA GLY A 744 14.19 1.49 -9.36
C GLY A 744 14.76 2.89 -9.59
N ASN A 745 14.37 3.90 -8.83
CA ASN A 745 15.04 5.20 -8.82
C ASN A 745 16.33 5.12 -8.01
N SER A 746 17.47 5.36 -8.66
CA SER A 746 18.74 5.62 -7.98
C SER A 746 18.68 7.02 -7.37
N GLN A 747 18.84 7.12 -6.05
CA GLN A 747 18.67 8.36 -5.30
C GLN A 747 19.63 8.43 -4.12
N ILE A 748 19.93 9.65 -3.67
CA ILE A 748 20.77 9.92 -2.51
C ILE A 748 19.89 10.17 -1.29
N LEU A 749 20.16 9.46 -0.19
CA LEU A 749 19.50 9.70 1.11
C LEU A 749 20.54 9.89 2.21
N ASP A 750 21.60 9.10 2.18
CA ASP A 750 22.74 9.24 3.07
C ASP A 750 23.62 10.41 2.60
N GLN A 751 24.08 11.23 3.54
CA GLN A 751 24.93 12.37 3.23
C GLN A 751 26.08 12.48 4.22
N ILE A 752 27.24 12.93 3.73
CA ILE A 752 28.38 13.35 4.55
C ILE A 752 28.65 14.83 4.25
N LEU A 753 28.53 15.68 5.26
CA LEU A 753 28.86 17.09 5.20
C LEU A 753 30.12 17.38 6.04
N ILE A 754 31.07 18.11 5.48
CA ILE A 754 32.33 18.48 6.16
C ILE A 754 32.51 20.00 6.29
N SER A 755 33.18 20.45 7.35
CA SER A 755 33.56 21.86 7.47
C SER A 755 34.61 22.26 6.43
N GLN A 756 34.65 23.55 6.06
CA GLN A 756 35.53 24.04 4.99
C GLN A 756 37.02 23.74 5.22
N ASN A 757 37.46 23.68 6.47
CA ASN A 757 38.84 23.40 6.86
C ASN A 757 39.31 22.00 6.40
N LEU A 758 38.38 21.08 6.17
CA LEU A 758 38.65 19.70 5.80
C LEU A 758 38.77 19.50 4.27
N ARG A 759 38.22 20.42 3.47
CA ARG A 759 38.13 20.31 2.00
C ARG A 759 39.46 20.10 1.28
N PRO A 760 40.55 20.85 1.60
CA PRO A 760 41.77 20.77 0.79
C PRO A 760 42.44 19.39 0.82
N ALA A 761 42.07 18.56 1.81
CA ALA A 761 42.63 17.23 2.02
C ALA A 761 41.52 16.18 2.27
N SER A 762 40.39 16.31 1.55
CA SER A 762 39.32 15.32 1.53
C SER A 762 39.30 14.49 0.25
N SER A 763 38.80 13.26 0.36
CA SER A 763 38.30 12.47 -0.76
C SER A 763 37.09 11.68 -0.28
N TYR A 764 36.05 11.64 -1.10
CA TYR A 764 34.77 11.01 -0.79
C TYR A 764 34.45 9.90 -1.79
N ASP A 765 33.65 8.93 -1.35
CA ASP A 765 33.28 7.75 -2.10
C ASP A 765 31.93 7.22 -1.59
N VAL A 766 31.02 6.87 -2.50
CA VAL A 766 29.86 6.03 -2.20
C VAL A 766 30.20 4.62 -2.64
N VAL A 767 30.17 3.66 -1.72
CA VAL A 767 30.68 2.32 -2.01
C VAL A 767 29.51 1.44 -2.48
N HIS A 768 29.27 1.43 -3.79
CA HIS A 768 28.16 0.71 -4.43
C HIS A 768 28.27 -0.82 -4.29
N MET A 769 27.70 -1.36 -3.22
CA MET A 769 27.83 -2.77 -2.84
C MET A 769 26.52 -3.42 -2.37
N ASN A 770 25.48 -2.63 -2.16
CA ASN A 770 24.20 -3.01 -1.57
C ASN A 770 23.03 -2.63 -2.47
N ALA A 771 22.77 -1.33 -2.65
CA ALA A 771 21.51 -0.81 -3.19
C ALA A 771 21.17 -1.35 -4.60
N GLU A 772 22.17 -1.79 -5.35
CA GLU A 772 22.04 -2.29 -6.72
C GLU A 772 21.76 -3.79 -6.85
N PHE A 773 21.90 -4.56 -5.77
CA PHE A 773 21.90 -6.02 -5.79
C PHE A 773 20.67 -6.60 -5.09
N PRO A 774 20.13 -7.76 -5.50
CA PRO A 774 18.95 -8.36 -4.87
C PRO A 774 19.26 -9.10 -3.56
N ASP A 775 20.52 -9.49 -3.33
CA ASP A 775 21.01 -10.15 -2.11
C ASP A 775 21.58 -9.13 -1.12
N GLN A 776 20.77 -8.13 -0.75
CA GLN A 776 21.17 -7.02 0.10
C GLN A 776 21.46 -7.46 1.55
N ILE A 777 22.50 -6.89 2.14
CA ILE A 777 22.74 -6.94 3.60
C ILE A 777 22.29 -5.66 4.29
N SER A 778 22.00 -4.63 3.51
CA SER A 778 21.30 -3.39 3.81
C SER A 778 20.82 -2.86 2.46
N ASP A 779 19.71 -2.15 2.45
CA ASP A 779 19.16 -1.43 1.31
C ASP A 779 19.94 -0.15 0.95
N HIS A 780 20.84 0.31 1.83
CA HIS A 780 21.72 1.46 1.62
C HIS A 780 23.17 1.07 1.27
N ASP A 781 23.77 1.83 0.34
CA ASP A 781 25.22 1.83 0.12
C ASP A 781 25.93 2.69 1.18
N PRO A 782 26.97 2.17 1.84
CA PRO A 782 27.72 2.97 2.80
C PRO A 782 28.59 4.03 2.10
N GLN A 783 28.84 5.13 2.80
CA GLN A 783 29.67 6.22 2.30
C GLN A 783 30.90 6.41 3.16
N VAL A 784 31.99 6.91 2.59
CA VAL A 784 33.22 7.18 3.32
C VAL A 784 33.90 8.46 2.85
N VAL A 785 34.28 9.31 3.80
CA VAL A 785 35.18 10.43 3.57
C VAL A 785 36.53 10.16 4.22
N LYS A 786 37.61 10.51 3.52
CA LYS A 786 39.00 10.38 4.01
C LYS A 786 39.58 11.77 4.14
N LEU A 787 39.99 12.12 5.34
CA LEU A 787 40.26 13.49 5.75
C LEU A 787 41.65 13.60 6.37
N ILE A 788 42.28 14.77 6.24
CA ILE A 788 43.39 15.16 7.11
C ILE A 788 42.89 16.31 8.00
N PRO A 789 42.54 16.06 9.28
CA PRO A 789 42.17 17.12 10.21
C PRO A 789 43.32 18.13 10.34
N LEU A 790 43.06 19.38 9.98
CA LEU A 790 44.07 20.44 10.03
C LEU A 790 43.95 21.24 11.34
N PRO A 791 45.04 21.84 11.82
CA PRO A 791 44.96 22.82 12.88
C PRO A 791 44.07 24.00 12.47
N SER A 792 43.22 24.48 13.36
CA SER A 792 42.20 25.49 13.05
C SER A 792 42.72 26.89 12.64
N TRP A 793 44.05 27.09 12.71
CA TRP A 793 44.72 28.32 12.26
C TRP A 793 45.33 28.21 10.86
N VAL A 794 45.36 27.01 10.27
CA VAL A 794 45.70 26.81 8.85
C VAL A 794 44.48 27.27 8.05
N ARG A 795 44.61 28.37 7.30
CA ARG A 795 43.55 28.95 6.48
C ARG A 795 43.89 28.89 5.02
#